data_AF-A0A2K2TM99-F1
#
_entry.id   AF-A0A2K2TM99-F1
#
_cell.length_a   1.000
_cell.length_b   1.000
_cell.length_c   1.000
_cell.angle_alpha   90.00
_cell.angle_beta   90.00
_cell.angle_gamma   90.00
#
_symmetry.space_group_name_H-M   'P 1'
#
loop_
_entity.id
_entity.type
_entity.pdbx_description
1 polymer ?
#
loop_
_entity_poly.entity_id
_entity_poly.type
_entity_poly.pdbx_seq_one_letter_code
_entity_poly.pdbx_strand_id
1 'polypeptide(L)'
;MKNIAVYVDEYKKKAETFANEEEVRIGTNELIKEFIQDFEIASLEESHETTSIHGGRADSIFSDIVIEYKIKGTFKSKKGRDEAVYGRDAKDRGLKHYLINFTLDEYTAAAIDDSIFCSRIVNKVGIGFDGEAMIIARFVPDETPQDIFSDKKTKKLPKQLSEKLPLRLVVEFIDDLEVAFKKMVLLLRSTDRYCLSSKNLIKEFGPGSEICRETIQYLYGELEREYKANTRINTLYREWLRIFGDIYGKKETDFTQYRASLAKMYGMKANLDPQKTLFIIQTYYNIVLKLLIFKLLESLTDPTRKSRAMGSMKEIISLFSGDSYSRVEVDNFFEVHFFEWFLFDEAFDEKFINDIEIKLDNFETTTSVIKSEVVEDVLRDVYANLIPTDLRHLMGEYYTCGWLVDFTLNKVNYEGQRGISLLDPTCGSGSFITHAIKRFRQKNSSELSNEQIIEEATKNIAGYDINPIAVISAKTNYLLSLGDISTYEKAISLPVYMCDSVLVPTVYAKQNKADHCIKVKTVVGTFEIPVMKDRAQSDLLLNKVYECIYKEYTYDQFYDLTVREKQLDYDGIDLALVKKFYEKILDLHKNGKNGFWGVILKNAFAPLFAKDGFDIVIGNPPWIGWKSMSDTYRKQTLDVWMSYDIFEKSAYDKITSHDDFAMAVVYVSMDHYVKENGKIGFVLPQTFVKSPKGGEGFRKFVITRDGMSVPFCIEEVYDMDAIKPFRKFATNKASVMIFKKNKKMVYPMHNYYLCLPAKPKEIVDHYDTFTDAMSKIRMEKQSAKPISAEDDRSPWLTFEEKELTVTDKYRGKSAYKGRKGIEPCGAKGTYLVDVKEARGNCVLIENLVERARLQKAKDLGVHPGMVEKDLVYPMIGGRNISKWGVNSHLYMVVPHNNSGEGIYRGMDEGTLKVSYPKTYDWLFYFKDLLTETRVRSAKFFDLAQFPWYRLDNVGDYTFQNYHVVWREQSKSMTACVIGSLDDPYLGEKVMVTDSKVLSCATDDLREAHYICAIINSPRIISIIDAYTIDTQRGVDILNNIAIPEFDPENEVHVQLSGCSAKAHELFLAEDKEGIAATEREIDELVEKLFV
;
A
#
# COMPACT_ATOMS: atom_id res chain seq x y z
N MET A 1 -39.27 24.97 -12.92
CA MET A 1 -38.04 25.49 -13.56
C MET A 1 -38.09 25.11 -15.03
N LYS A 2 -37.70 26.03 -15.92
CA LYS A 2 -37.67 25.77 -17.37
C LYS A 2 -36.52 24.79 -17.69
N ASN A 3 -36.72 23.87 -18.63
CA ASN A 3 -35.64 23.02 -19.15
C ASN A 3 -34.67 23.90 -20.00
N ILE A 4 -33.36 23.60 -20.02
CA ILE A 4 -32.38 24.29 -20.90
C ILE A 4 -32.86 24.37 -22.35
N ALA A 5 -33.53 23.34 -22.87
CA ALA A 5 -34.10 23.36 -24.22
C ALA A 5 -35.06 24.56 -24.44
N VAL A 6 -35.83 24.95 -23.42
CA VAL A 6 -36.71 26.12 -23.47
C VAL A 6 -35.92 27.41 -23.52
N TYR A 7 -34.84 27.54 -22.74
CA TYR A 7 -33.95 28.70 -22.82
C TYR A 7 -33.23 28.79 -24.17
N VAL A 8 -32.85 27.66 -24.75
CA VAL A 8 -32.28 27.61 -26.10
C VAL A 8 -33.29 28.13 -27.12
N ASP A 9 -34.54 27.68 -27.06
CA ASP A 9 -35.59 28.14 -27.99
C ASP A 9 -35.94 29.62 -27.82
N GLU A 10 -36.03 30.10 -26.57
CA GLU A 10 -36.26 31.51 -26.26
C GLU A 10 -35.07 32.38 -26.70
N TYR A 11 -33.85 31.94 -26.42
CA TYR A 11 -32.62 32.64 -26.84
C TYR A 11 -32.50 32.67 -28.36
N LYS A 12 -32.76 31.55 -29.07
CA LYS A 12 -32.73 31.52 -30.54
C LYS A 12 -33.68 32.53 -31.16
N LYS A 13 -34.89 32.67 -30.62
CA LYS A 13 -35.87 33.69 -31.05
C LYS A 13 -35.36 35.12 -30.81
N LYS A 14 -34.79 35.41 -29.63
CA LYS A 14 -34.15 36.72 -29.35
C LYS A 14 -32.97 36.96 -30.31
N ALA A 15 -32.18 35.93 -30.57
CA ALA A 15 -30.97 36.00 -31.38
C ALA A 15 -31.23 36.18 -32.89
N GLU A 16 -32.46 36.02 -33.39
CA GLU A 16 -32.83 36.37 -34.76
C GLU A 16 -32.67 37.87 -35.03
N THR A 17 -32.81 38.72 -34.01
CA THR A 17 -32.69 40.18 -34.16
C THR A 17 -31.29 40.71 -33.89
N PHE A 18 -30.32 39.88 -33.49
CA PHE A 18 -28.96 40.32 -33.16
C PHE A 18 -28.15 40.64 -34.42
N ALA A 19 -27.81 41.91 -34.60
CA ALA A 19 -27.07 42.45 -35.74
C ALA A 19 -25.60 42.81 -35.42
N ASN A 20 -25.25 42.94 -34.13
CA ASN A 20 -23.91 43.34 -33.69
C ASN A 20 -23.50 42.63 -32.38
N GLU A 21 -22.22 42.79 -32.01
CA GLU A 21 -21.62 42.16 -30.81
C GLU A 21 -22.29 42.62 -29.50
N GLU A 22 -22.71 43.88 -29.44
CA GLU A 22 -23.32 44.47 -28.24
C GLU A 22 -24.70 43.84 -27.96
N GLU A 23 -25.48 43.54 -29.00
CA GLU A 23 -26.76 42.84 -28.85
C GLU A 23 -26.57 41.38 -28.41
N VAL A 24 -25.54 40.70 -28.89
CA VAL A 24 -25.16 39.36 -28.39
C VAL A 24 -24.78 39.43 -26.92
N ARG A 25 -23.98 40.43 -26.51
CA ARG A 25 -23.57 40.66 -25.13
C ARG A 25 -24.78 40.90 -24.22
N ILE A 26 -25.67 41.82 -24.60
CA ILE A 26 -26.87 42.16 -23.81
C ILE A 26 -27.78 40.94 -23.69
N GLY A 27 -28.13 40.31 -24.81
CA GLY A 27 -29.04 39.15 -24.81
C GLY A 27 -28.48 37.96 -24.04
N THR A 28 -27.16 37.75 -24.06
CA THR A 28 -26.54 36.66 -23.30
C THR A 28 -26.39 37.02 -21.82
N ASN A 29 -26.07 38.26 -21.47
CA ASN A 29 -26.05 38.68 -20.07
C ASN A 29 -27.45 38.63 -19.43
N GLU A 30 -28.52 38.94 -20.18
CA GLU A 30 -29.90 38.72 -19.73
C GLU A 30 -30.16 37.23 -19.48
N LEU A 31 -29.76 36.35 -20.40
CA LEU A 31 -29.86 34.90 -20.21
C LEU A 31 -29.08 34.43 -18.96
N ILE A 32 -27.87 34.94 -18.73
CA ILE A 32 -27.08 34.61 -17.53
C ILE A 32 -27.81 35.09 -16.27
N LYS A 33 -28.44 36.26 -16.28
CA LYS A 33 -29.26 36.75 -15.16
C LYS A 33 -30.49 35.88 -14.92
N GLU A 34 -31.16 35.45 -15.98
CA GLU A 34 -32.23 34.44 -15.92
C GLU A 34 -31.70 33.14 -15.31
N PHE A 35 -30.51 32.67 -15.69
CA PHE A 35 -29.88 31.48 -15.09
C PHE A 35 -29.56 31.65 -13.60
N ILE A 36 -28.96 32.77 -13.21
CA ILE A 36 -28.63 33.05 -11.81
C ILE A 36 -29.90 33.05 -10.97
N GLN A 37 -30.98 33.67 -11.45
CA GLN A 37 -32.26 33.74 -10.76
C GLN A 37 -32.98 32.40 -10.74
N ASP A 38 -33.19 31.78 -11.90
CA ASP A 38 -34.02 30.57 -12.04
C ASP A 38 -33.35 29.31 -11.48
N PHE A 39 -32.01 29.31 -11.37
CA PHE A 39 -31.24 28.24 -10.74
C PHE A 39 -30.70 28.60 -9.35
N GLU A 40 -31.17 29.71 -8.77
CA GLU A 40 -30.85 30.16 -7.41
C GLU A 40 -29.33 30.15 -7.11
N ILE A 41 -28.53 30.55 -8.09
CA ILE A 41 -27.08 30.70 -7.92
C ILE A 41 -26.87 31.88 -6.96
N ALA A 42 -26.05 31.72 -5.92
CA ALA A 42 -25.81 32.81 -4.98
C ALA A 42 -25.25 34.04 -5.70
N SER A 43 -25.40 35.21 -5.09
CA SER A 43 -25.01 36.49 -5.70
C SER A 43 -23.55 36.45 -6.16
N LEU A 44 -23.35 36.39 -7.48
CA LEU A 44 -22.04 36.47 -8.11
C LEU A 44 -21.59 37.93 -8.19
N GLU A 45 -20.29 38.16 -8.04
CA GLU A 45 -19.73 39.48 -8.32
C GLU A 45 -19.74 39.69 -9.83
N GLU A 46 -20.63 40.57 -10.31
CA GLU A 46 -20.71 40.95 -11.73
C GLU A 46 -19.96 42.25 -12.00
N SER A 47 -19.16 42.26 -13.06
CA SER A 47 -18.55 43.48 -13.58
C SER A 47 -18.53 43.44 -15.11
N HIS A 48 -18.84 44.58 -15.73
CA HIS A 48 -18.93 44.71 -17.19
C HIS A 48 -17.91 45.73 -17.68
N GLU A 49 -17.34 45.49 -18.87
CA GLU A 49 -16.32 46.35 -19.48
C GLU A 49 -15.12 46.65 -18.55
N THR A 50 -14.70 45.66 -17.76
CA THR A 50 -13.67 45.84 -16.73
C THR A 50 -12.28 45.82 -17.34
N THR A 51 -11.45 46.80 -16.96
CA THR A 51 -10.08 46.94 -17.48
C THR A 51 -9.06 46.46 -16.45
N SER A 52 -8.17 45.55 -16.86
CA SER A 52 -7.08 45.06 -16.01
C SER A 52 -5.93 46.08 -15.91
N ILE A 53 -5.30 46.20 -14.74
CA ILE A 53 -4.09 47.05 -14.58
C ILE A 53 -2.88 46.46 -15.35
N HIS A 54 -2.91 45.16 -15.62
CA HIS A 54 -1.95 44.43 -16.44
C HIS A 54 -2.33 44.45 -17.95
N GLY A 55 -3.54 44.90 -18.29
CA GLY A 55 -3.95 45.33 -19.63
C GLY A 55 -5.04 44.46 -20.27
N GLY A 56 -5.83 45.07 -21.17
CA GLY A 56 -7.00 44.43 -21.77
C GLY A 56 -8.30 44.78 -21.02
N ARG A 57 -9.43 44.67 -21.72
CA ARG A 57 -10.77 44.96 -21.20
C ARG A 57 -11.66 43.76 -21.50
N ALA A 58 -12.15 43.09 -20.46
CA ALA A 58 -13.11 42.01 -20.63
C ALA A 58 -14.53 42.57 -20.74
N ASP A 59 -15.36 41.95 -21.58
CA ASP A 59 -16.74 42.41 -21.79
C ASP A 59 -17.60 42.17 -20.56
N SER A 60 -17.49 41.00 -19.94
CA SER A 60 -18.22 40.66 -18.71
C SER A 60 -17.41 39.70 -17.85
N ILE A 61 -17.45 39.87 -16.53
CA ILE A 61 -16.84 38.99 -15.55
C ILE A 61 -17.90 38.65 -14.52
N PHE A 62 -18.11 37.35 -14.30
CA PHE A 62 -18.96 36.80 -13.25
C PHE A 62 -18.07 35.98 -12.31
N SER A 63 -17.62 36.61 -11.22
CA SER A 63 -16.62 36.07 -10.29
C SER A 63 -15.36 35.55 -11.02
N ASP A 64 -15.23 34.23 -11.21
CA ASP A 64 -14.07 33.59 -11.85
C ASP A 64 -14.23 33.28 -13.33
N ILE A 65 -15.37 33.68 -13.90
CA ILE A 65 -15.69 33.48 -15.30
C ILE A 65 -15.51 34.79 -16.05
N VAL A 66 -14.59 34.80 -17.01
CA VAL A 66 -14.34 35.93 -17.90
C VAL A 66 -14.98 35.65 -19.24
N ILE A 67 -15.91 36.50 -19.68
CA ILE A 67 -16.67 36.32 -20.91
C ILE A 67 -16.25 37.35 -21.96
N GLU A 68 -15.99 36.87 -23.17
CA GLU A 68 -15.71 37.64 -24.37
C GLU A 68 -16.79 37.34 -25.41
N TYR A 69 -17.46 38.38 -25.92
CA TYR A 69 -18.52 38.22 -26.92
C TYR A 69 -18.00 38.48 -28.33
N LYS A 70 -18.65 37.86 -29.32
CA LYS A 70 -18.40 38.12 -30.74
C LYS A 70 -19.71 38.24 -31.52
N ILE A 71 -19.62 38.86 -32.69
CA ILE A 71 -20.73 38.96 -33.64
C ILE A 71 -21.26 37.56 -34.00
N LYS A 72 -22.57 37.45 -34.19
CA LYS A 72 -23.26 36.21 -34.51
C LYS A 72 -22.58 35.36 -35.60
N GLY A 73 -22.24 34.12 -35.27
CA GLY A 73 -21.69 33.13 -36.20
C GLY A 73 -20.20 33.30 -36.55
N THR A 74 -19.47 34.17 -35.85
CA THR A 74 -18.03 34.40 -36.03
C THR A 74 -17.19 33.13 -35.85
N PHE A 75 -17.61 32.22 -34.95
CA PHE A 75 -16.89 30.99 -34.61
C PHE A 75 -17.01 29.88 -35.67
N LYS A 76 -17.84 30.06 -36.71
CA LYS A 76 -17.84 29.18 -37.89
C LYS A 76 -16.47 29.14 -38.57
N SER A 77 -15.69 30.21 -38.46
CA SER A 77 -14.32 30.28 -38.97
C SER A 77 -13.30 29.98 -37.88
N LYS A 78 -12.20 29.29 -38.22
CA LYS A 78 -11.07 29.10 -37.30
C LYS A 78 -10.48 30.46 -36.85
N LYS A 79 -10.40 31.42 -37.76
CA LYS A 79 -9.90 32.77 -37.48
C LYS A 79 -10.70 33.47 -36.38
N GLY A 80 -12.03 33.42 -36.44
CA GLY A 80 -12.90 34.01 -35.41
C GLY A 80 -12.77 33.33 -34.04
N ARG A 81 -12.55 32.01 -34.03
CA ARG A 81 -12.26 31.25 -32.80
C ARG A 81 -10.91 31.65 -32.20
N ASP A 82 -9.87 31.70 -33.02
CA ASP A 82 -8.52 32.11 -32.59
C ASP A 82 -8.52 33.56 -32.10
N GLU A 83 -9.31 34.44 -32.72
CA GLU A 83 -9.47 35.84 -32.31
C GLU A 83 -10.03 35.96 -30.89
N ALA A 84 -11.10 35.23 -30.54
CA ALA A 84 -11.65 35.27 -29.19
C ALA A 84 -10.66 34.74 -28.14
N VAL A 85 -9.88 33.70 -28.47
CA VAL A 85 -8.93 33.08 -27.53
C VAL A 85 -7.66 33.92 -27.36
N TYR A 86 -7.08 34.39 -28.47
CA TYR A 86 -5.73 34.97 -28.48
C TYR A 86 -5.71 36.48 -28.79
N GLY A 87 -6.82 37.07 -29.26
CA GLY A 87 -6.91 38.44 -29.76
C GLY A 87 -6.57 38.54 -31.26
N ARG A 88 -6.99 39.63 -31.90
CA ARG A 88 -6.82 39.89 -33.35
C ARG A 88 -5.37 40.01 -33.84
N ASP A 89 -4.51 40.59 -33.01
CA ASP A 89 -3.14 40.92 -33.38
C ASP A 89 -2.17 40.85 -32.17
N ALA A 90 -0.95 41.35 -32.34
CA ALA A 90 0.09 41.32 -31.30
C ALA A 90 -0.18 42.24 -30.09
N LYS A 91 -1.16 43.14 -30.19
CA LYS A 91 -1.55 44.10 -29.14
C LYS A 91 -2.97 43.83 -28.62
N ASP A 92 -3.83 43.18 -29.38
CA ASP A 92 -5.17 42.83 -28.95
C ASP A 92 -5.14 41.65 -27.97
N ARG A 93 -5.96 41.72 -26.91
CA ARG A 93 -6.05 40.65 -25.91
C ARG A 93 -7.26 39.77 -26.24
N GLY A 94 -7.20 38.52 -25.84
CA GLY A 94 -8.32 37.57 -25.90
C GLY A 94 -8.35 36.79 -24.59
N LEU A 95 -9.22 35.78 -24.49
CA LEU A 95 -9.44 35.01 -23.26
C LEU A 95 -8.16 34.52 -22.58
N LYS A 96 -7.17 34.01 -23.33
CA LYS A 96 -5.86 33.60 -22.78
C LYS A 96 -5.24 34.69 -21.92
N HIS A 97 -5.23 35.91 -22.45
CA HIS A 97 -4.57 37.06 -21.85
C HIS A 97 -5.41 37.65 -20.71
N TYR A 98 -6.74 37.65 -20.84
CA TYR A 98 -7.62 38.10 -19.77
C TYR A 98 -7.50 37.21 -18.54
N LEU A 99 -7.49 35.88 -18.71
CA LEU A 99 -7.30 34.96 -17.60
C LEU A 99 -6.00 35.23 -16.83
N ILE A 100 -4.89 35.41 -17.55
CA ILE A 100 -3.59 35.76 -16.94
C ILE A 100 -3.69 37.11 -16.21
N ASN A 101 -4.13 38.15 -16.91
CA ASN A 101 -4.04 39.52 -16.41
C ASN A 101 -4.97 39.76 -15.21
N PHE A 102 -6.18 39.21 -15.23
CA PHE A 102 -7.10 39.30 -14.09
C PHE A 102 -6.68 38.42 -12.90
N THR A 103 -5.97 37.31 -13.11
CA THR A 103 -5.34 36.60 -11.97
C THR A 103 -4.26 37.45 -11.31
N LEU A 104 -3.46 38.19 -12.09
CA LEU A 104 -2.45 39.08 -11.53
C LEU A 104 -3.06 40.23 -10.73
N ASP A 105 -4.20 40.78 -11.17
CA ASP A 105 -4.89 41.90 -10.51
C ASP A 105 -5.35 41.56 -9.07
N GLU A 106 -5.55 40.27 -8.74
CA GLU A 106 -6.05 39.83 -7.43
C GLU A 106 -5.00 39.88 -6.32
N TYR A 107 -3.71 39.96 -6.68
CA TYR A 107 -2.62 39.91 -5.72
C TYR A 107 -1.69 41.11 -5.86
N THR A 108 -1.13 41.52 -4.72
CA THR A 108 -0.01 42.46 -4.77
C THR A 108 1.22 41.77 -5.34
N ALA A 109 2.07 42.50 -6.07
CA ALA A 109 3.27 41.95 -6.70
C ALA A 109 4.26 41.29 -5.70
N ALA A 110 4.19 41.61 -4.41
CA ALA A 110 5.03 41.00 -3.37
C ALA A 110 4.43 39.71 -2.79
N ALA A 111 3.14 39.46 -2.98
CA ALA A 111 2.40 38.35 -2.39
C ALA A 111 2.16 37.19 -3.36
N ILE A 112 2.53 37.34 -4.64
CA ILE A 112 2.31 36.32 -5.68
C ILE A 112 3.63 35.66 -6.07
N ASP A 113 3.61 34.34 -6.12
CA ASP A 113 4.69 33.47 -6.61
C ASP A 113 4.11 32.44 -7.61
N ASP A 114 4.98 31.60 -8.19
CA ASP A 114 4.57 30.59 -9.17
C ASP A 114 3.49 29.66 -8.62
N SER A 115 3.60 29.24 -7.35
CA SER A 115 2.65 28.31 -6.73
C SER A 115 1.28 28.95 -6.58
N ILE A 116 1.22 30.18 -6.05
CA ILE A 116 -0.02 30.92 -5.85
C ILE A 116 -0.67 31.22 -7.20
N PHE A 117 0.10 31.74 -8.16
CA PHE A 117 -0.40 32.05 -9.50
C PHE A 117 -0.94 30.81 -10.21
N CYS A 118 -0.18 29.71 -10.24
CA CYS A 118 -0.62 28.47 -10.86
C CYS A 118 -1.86 27.91 -10.18
N SER A 119 -1.92 27.92 -8.84
CA SER A 119 -3.09 27.43 -8.09
C SER A 119 -4.35 28.27 -8.35
N ARG A 120 -4.19 29.57 -8.64
CA ARG A 120 -5.30 30.48 -8.87
C ARG A 120 -5.80 30.43 -10.31
N ILE A 121 -4.91 30.49 -11.29
CA ILE A 121 -5.28 30.59 -12.70
C ILE A 121 -6.01 29.35 -13.21
N VAL A 122 -5.68 28.16 -12.69
CA VAL A 122 -6.40 26.91 -13.01
C VAL A 122 -7.85 26.90 -12.50
N ASN A 123 -8.21 27.84 -11.62
CA ASN A 123 -9.57 28.01 -11.13
C ASN A 123 -10.41 28.97 -11.98
N LYS A 124 -9.79 29.78 -12.84
CA LYS A 124 -10.52 30.70 -13.73
C LYS A 124 -10.92 30.04 -15.05
N VAL A 125 -12.02 30.51 -15.62
CA VAL A 125 -12.54 30.03 -16.90
C VAL A 125 -12.87 31.19 -17.82
N GLY A 126 -12.41 31.10 -19.06
CA GLY A 126 -12.74 32.04 -20.13
C GLY A 126 -13.86 31.48 -20.99
N ILE A 127 -14.92 32.25 -21.24
CA ILE A 127 -16.00 31.89 -22.15
C ILE A 127 -15.99 32.84 -23.34
N GLY A 128 -15.79 32.30 -24.54
CA GLY A 128 -16.05 33.01 -25.78
C GLY A 128 -17.45 32.67 -26.25
N PHE A 129 -18.30 33.64 -26.55
CA PHE A 129 -19.64 33.35 -27.06
C PHE A 129 -20.02 34.25 -28.25
N ASP A 130 -20.42 33.63 -29.35
CA ASP A 130 -20.83 34.34 -30.57
C ASP A 130 -22.34 34.23 -30.82
N GLY A 131 -23.15 33.85 -29.83
CA GLY A 131 -24.60 33.71 -29.99
C GLY A 131 -25.08 32.46 -30.74
N GLU A 132 -24.18 31.68 -31.36
CA GLU A 132 -24.52 30.36 -31.93
C GLU A 132 -23.65 29.23 -31.35
N ALA A 133 -22.42 29.53 -30.96
CA ALA A 133 -21.45 28.58 -30.44
C ALA A 133 -20.65 29.19 -29.28
N MET A 134 -20.07 28.32 -28.46
CA MET A 134 -19.31 28.68 -27.26
C MET A 134 -17.90 28.11 -27.31
N ILE A 135 -16.94 28.88 -26.82
CA ILE A 135 -15.56 28.47 -26.57
C ILE A 135 -15.32 28.49 -25.07
N ILE A 136 -14.73 27.45 -24.51
CA ILE A 136 -14.24 27.44 -23.13
C ILE A 136 -12.72 27.42 -23.19
N ALA A 137 -12.07 28.44 -22.63
CA ALA A 137 -10.62 28.55 -22.52
C ALA A 137 -10.20 28.49 -21.05
N ARG A 138 -9.25 27.64 -20.69
CA ARG A 138 -8.76 27.51 -19.31
C ARG A 138 -7.32 27.02 -19.26
N PHE A 139 -6.59 27.41 -18.22
CA PHE A 139 -5.25 26.88 -17.97
C PHE A 139 -5.35 25.58 -17.18
N VAL A 140 -4.53 24.61 -17.55
CA VAL A 140 -4.36 23.33 -16.85
C VAL A 140 -2.88 23.10 -16.54
N PRO A 141 -2.55 22.35 -15.48
CA PRO A 141 -1.19 21.89 -15.25
C PRO A 141 -0.63 21.15 -16.48
N ASP A 142 0.64 21.40 -16.81
CA ASP A 142 1.38 20.73 -17.87
C ASP A 142 2.75 20.29 -17.33
N GLU A 143 3.20 19.10 -17.73
CA GLU A 143 4.50 18.56 -17.30
C GLU A 143 5.66 19.39 -17.86
N THR A 144 5.46 20.08 -18.98
CA THR A 144 6.47 20.91 -19.63
C THR A 144 6.22 22.38 -19.34
N PRO A 145 7.12 23.09 -18.65
CA PRO A 145 7.01 24.53 -18.45
C PRO A 145 7.02 25.31 -19.77
N GLN A 146 6.02 26.14 -20.00
CA GLN A 146 5.86 26.95 -21.21
C GLN A 146 5.87 28.43 -20.87
N ASP A 147 6.33 29.26 -21.82
CA ASP A 147 6.12 30.70 -21.73
C ASP A 147 4.66 31.00 -22.10
N ILE A 148 3.86 31.33 -21.09
CA ILE A 148 2.45 31.67 -21.25
C ILE A 148 2.23 33.18 -21.35
N PHE A 149 3.23 33.98 -20.99
CA PHE A 149 3.14 35.43 -20.94
C PHE A 149 3.40 36.04 -22.32
N SER A 150 3.12 37.34 -22.44
CA SER A 150 3.45 38.08 -23.66
C SER A 150 3.73 39.53 -23.28
N ASP A 151 4.97 39.99 -23.47
CA ASP A 151 5.43 41.34 -23.10
C ASP A 151 4.57 42.47 -23.71
N LYS A 152 3.96 42.21 -24.86
CA LYS A 152 3.07 43.19 -25.54
C LYS A 152 1.64 43.19 -24.98
N LYS A 153 1.23 42.10 -24.33
CA LYS A 153 -0.16 41.83 -23.91
C LYS A 153 -0.36 41.85 -22.39
N THR A 154 0.68 41.54 -21.61
CA THR A 154 0.69 41.58 -20.14
C THR A 154 1.73 42.59 -19.67
N LYS A 155 1.28 43.68 -19.06
CA LYS A 155 2.16 44.74 -18.53
C LYS A 155 2.56 44.41 -17.09
N LYS A 156 3.70 44.92 -16.63
CA LYS A 156 4.12 44.88 -15.20
C LYS A 156 4.10 43.47 -14.58
N LEU A 157 4.71 42.48 -15.23
CA LEU A 157 4.83 41.13 -14.67
C LEU A 157 5.62 41.16 -13.33
N PRO A 158 5.12 40.54 -12.24
CA PRO A 158 5.86 40.41 -10.99
C PRO A 158 7.20 39.70 -11.18
N LYS A 159 8.26 40.16 -10.49
CA LYS A 159 9.62 39.61 -10.62
C LYS A 159 9.76 38.20 -10.02
N GLN A 160 8.83 37.83 -9.16
CA GLN A 160 8.78 36.55 -8.45
C GLN A 160 8.23 35.42 -9.33
N LEU A 161 7.62 35.75 -10.47
CA LEU A 161 7.12 34.76 -11.41
C LEU A 161 8.22 34.33 -12.38
N SER A 162 8.32 33.03 -12.59
CA SER A 162 9.22 32.44 -13.59
C SER A 162 8.76 32.78 -15.01
N GLU A 163 9.71 32.92 -15.94
CA GLU A 163 9.41 33.16 -17.38
C GLU A 163 8.61 32.01 -18.01
N LYS A 164 8.76 30.80 -17.48
CA LYS A 164 8.02 29.61 -17.91
C LYS A 164 7.29 28.99 -16.73
N LEU A 165 6.03 28.65 -16.95
CA LEU A 165 5.17 28.03 -15.95
C LEU A 165 4.68 26.67 -16.45
N PRO A 166 4.49 25.68 -15.56
CA PRO A 166 3.99 24.34 -15.89
C PRO A 166 2.47 24.37 -16.17
N LEU A 167 2.08 25.17 -17.16
CA LEU A 167 0.69 25.43 -17.52
C LEU A 167 0.54 25.40 -19.04
N ARG A 168 -0.56 24.80 -19.51
CA ARG A 168 -1.00 24.90 -20.91
C ARG A 168 -2.43 25.40 -20.99
N LEU A 169 -2.73 26.12 -22.07
CA LEU A 169 -4.10 26.54 -22.36
C LEU A 169 -4.85 25.40 -23.06
N VAL A 170 -5.97 24.98 -22.49
CA VAL A 170 -6.94 24.09 -23.13
C VAL A 170 -8.09 24.93 -23.63
N VAL A 171 -8.50 24.67 -24.87
CA VAL A 171 -9.61 25.35 -25.54
C VAL A 171 -10.58 24.28 -26.02
N GLU A 172 -11.82 24.36 -25.55
CA GLU A 172 -12.94 23.53 -25.99
C GLU A 172 -13.88 24.36 -26.86
N PHE A 173 -14.37 23.78 -27.96
CA PHE A 173 -15.35 24.40 -28.84
C PHE A 173 -16.64 23.61 -28.81
N ILE A 174 -17.76 24.30 -28.62
CA ILE A 174 -19.09 23.71 -28.46
C ILE A 174 -20.02 24.44 -29.43
N ASP A 175 -20.52 23.72 -30.44
CA ASP A 175 -21.44 24.23 -31.47
C ASP A 175 -22.91 23.88 -31.20
N ASP A 176 -23.18 23.12 -30.14
CA ASP A 176 -24.53 22.84 -29.65
C ASP A 176 -24.89 23.81 -28.50
N LEU A 177 -25.91 24.64 -28.72
CA LEU A 177 -26.37 25.63 -27.73
C LEU A 177 -26.94 25.00 -26.45
N GLU A 178 -27.55 23.82 -26.52
CA GLU A 178 -28.07 23.14 -25.34
C GLU A 178 -26.91 22.67 -24.46
N VAL A 179 -25.88 22.07 -25.07
CA VAL A 179 -24.64 21.69 -24.37
C VAL A 179 -23.91 22.91 -23.82
N ALA A 180 -23.83 24.00 -24.62
CA ALA A 180 -23.18 25.23 -24.21
C ALA A 180 -23.86 25.85 -22.98
N PHE A 181 -25.19 25.97 -22.98
CA PHE A 181 -25.93 26.54 -21.87
C PHE A 181 -25.87 25.67 -20.62
N LYS A 182 -25.94 24.33 -20.76
CA LYS A 182 -25.71 23.41 -19.62
C LYS A 182 -24.34 23.64 -18.98
N LYS A 183 -23.27 23.70 -19.78
CA LYS A 183 -21.93 23.96 -19.27
C LYS A 183 -21.78 25.35 -18.65
N MET A 184 -22.41 26.37 -19.23
CA MET A 184 -22.40 27.72 -18.67
C MET A 184 -23.06 27.76 -17.28
N VAL A 185 -24.21 27.10 -17.09
CA VAL A 185 -24.88 26.99 -15.78
C VAL A 185 -24.00 26.26 -14.78
N LEU A 186 -23.36 25.14 -15.18
CA LEU A 186 -22.44 24.41 -14.30
C LEU A 186 -21.24 25.26 -13.87
N LEU A 187 -20.66 26.04 -14.79
CA LEU A 187 -19.56 26.95 -14.48
C LEU A 187 -20.01 28.04 -13.50
N LEU A 188 -21.15 28.67 -13.74
CA LEU A 188 -21.72 29.70 -12.84
C LEU A 188 -22.05 29.15 -11.45
N ARG A 189 -22.50 27.90 -11.35
CA ARG A 189 -22.72 27.23 -10.05
C ARG A 189 -21.40 26.93 -9.32
N SER A 190 -20.34 26.63 -10.07
CA SER A 190 -19.04 26.26 -9.51
C SER A 190 -18.32 27.39 -8.76
N THR A 191 -18.68 28.66 -9.01
CA THR A 191 -18.02 29.81 -8.39
C THR A 191 -18.42 30.04 -6.93
N ASP A 192 -19.60 29.58 -6.52
CA ASP A 192 -20.11 29.72 -5.13
C ASP A 192 -19.98 28.42 -4.31
N ARG A 193 -19.77 27.29 -4.99
CA ARG A 193 -19.70 25.96 -4.37
C ARG A 193 -18.27 25.54 -4.06
N TYR A 194 -18.09 24.71 -3.03
CA TYR A 194 -16.81 24.10 -2.73
C TYR A 194 -16.35 23.19 -3.87
N CYS A 195 -15.12 23.40 -4.32
CA CYS A 195 -14.44 22.43 -5.18
C CYS A 195 -14.31 21.08 -4.43
N LEU A 196 -14.57 19.99 -5.16
CA LEU A 196 -14.40 18.64 -4.66
C LEU A 196 -12.91 18.34 -4.44
N SER A 197 -12.45 18.47 -3.20
CA SER A 197 -11.06 18.23 -2.79
C SER A 197 -10.99 17.54 -1.43
N SER A 198 -9.91 16.82 -1.15
CA SER A 198 -9.72 16.10 0.11
C SER A 198 -9.88 17.04 1.30
N LYS A 199 -9.29 18.24 1.19
CA LYS A 199 -9.32 19.26 2.24
C LYS A 199 -10.74 19.71 2.57
N ASN A 200 -11.55 20.01 1.54
CA ASN A 200 -12.94 20.46 1.75
C ASN A 200 -13.82 19.32 2.26
N LEU A 201 -13.67 18.10 1.74
CA LEU A 201 -14.42 16.94 2.22
C LEU A 201 -14.05 16.59 3.67
N ILE A 202 -12.77 16.59 4.05
CA ILE A 202 -12.34 16.34 5.44
C ILE A 202 -12.90 17.40 6.38
N LYS A 203 -12.94 18.67 5.96
CA LYS A 203 -13.49 19.75 6.77
C LYS A 203 -14.98 19.53 7.07
N GLU A 204 -15.78 19.18 6.06
CA GLU A 204 -17.23 19.09 6.22
C GLU A 204 -17.73 17.70 6.66
N PHE A 205 -17.00 16.62 6.35
CA PHE A 205 -17.39 15.22 6.62
C PHE A 205 -16.38 14.43 7.46
N GLY A 206 -15.28 15.05 7.91
CA GLY A 206 -14.32 14.41 8.82
C GLY A 206 -14.75 14.49 10.29
N PRO A 207 -13.97 13.90 11.23
CA PRO A 207 -14.34 13.82 12.65
C PRO A 207 -14.48 15.18 13.36
N GLY A 208 -13.85 16.22 12.79
CA GLY A 208 -13.99 17.60 13.26
C GLY A 208 -15.38 18.20 13.02
N SER A 209 -16.15 17.66 12.08
CA SER A 209 -17.48 18.14 11.73
C SER A 209 -18.56 17.62 12.68
N GLU A 210 -19.55 18.47 12.98
CA GLU A 210 -20.71 18.12 13.82
C GLU A 210 -21.55 17.01 13.17
N ILE A 211 -21.84 17.14 11.87
CA ILE A 211 -22.62 16.16 11.11
C ILE A 211 -22.03 14.75 11.17
N CYS A 212 -20.69 14.65 11.13
CA CYS A 212 -19.97 13.37 11.20
C CYS A 212 -20.15 12.73 12.58
N ARG A 213 -19.94 13.50 13.65
CA ARG A 213 -20.07 12.99 15.03
C ARG A 213 -21.50 12.59 15.36
N GLU A 214 -22.47 13.44 15.03
CA GLU A 214 -23.89 13.18 15.28
C GLU A 214 -24.37 11.93 14.54
N THR A 215 -24.05 11.81 13.25
CA THR A 215 -24.46 10.66 12.44
C THR A 215 -23.81 9.37 12.92
N ILE A 216 -22.51 9.39 13.26
CA ILE A 216 -21.82 8.19 13.78
C ILE A 216 -22.38 7.78 15.14
N GLN A 217 -22.67 8.73 16.04
CA GLN A 217 -23.30 8.43 17.32
C GLN A 217 -24.69 7.80 17.13
N TYR A 218 -25.49 8.36 16.23
CA TYR A 218 -26.82 7.85 15.90
C TYR A 218 -26.75 6.44 15.32
N LEU A 219 -26.00 6.24 14.23
CA LEU A 219 -25.83 4.94 13.59
C LEU A 219 -25.31 3.86 14.55
N TYR A 220 -24.42 4.22 15.49
CA TYR A 220 -23.95 3.29 16.52
C TYR A 220 -25.08 2.89 17.48
N GLY A 221 -25.90 3.85 17.91
CA GLY A 221 -27.07 3.58 18.76
C GLY A 221 -28.07 2.65 18.07
N GLU A 222 -28.38 2.92 16.80
CA GLU A 222 -29.28 2.09 15.99
C GLU A 222 -28.74 0.67 15.82
N LEU A 223 -27.45 0.52 15.49
CA LEU A 223 -26.84 -0.79 15.35
C LEU A 223 -26.90 -1.60 16.66
N GLU A 224 -26.64 -0.99 17.82
CA GLU A 224 -26.74 -1.69 19.11
C GLU A 224 -28.16 -2.17 19.42
N ARG A 225 -29.18 -1.38 19.05
CA ARG A 225 -30.58 -1.76 19.21
C ARG A 225 -30.95 -2.89 18.24
N GLU A 226 -30.71 -2.69 16.96
CA GLU A 226 -31.15 -3.59 15.89
C GLU A 226 -30.34 -4.88 15.81
N TYR A 227 -29.08 -4.88 16.27
CA TYR A 227 -28.26 -6.10 16.28
C TYR A 227 -28.92 -7.27 17.05
N LYS A 228 -29.79 -6.95 18.02
CA LYS A 228 -30.56 -7.95 18.79
C LYS A 228 -31.97 -8.16 18.25
N ALA A 229 -32.59 -7.12 17.68
CA ALA A 229 -33.98 -7.14 17.26
C ALA A 229 -34.17 -7.66 15.83
N ASN A 230 -33.21 -7.41 14.94
CA ASN A 230 -33.33 -7.65 13.51
C ASN A 230 -32.34 -8.70 13.02
N THR A 231 -32.88 -9.84 12.59
CA THR A 231 -32.08 -10.98 12.11
C THR A 231 -31.31 -10.68 10.83
N ARG A 232 -31.79 -9.77 9.96
CA ARG A 232 -31.07 -9.36 8.74
C ARG A 232 -29.84 -8.56 9.09
N ILE A 233 -30.01 -7.51 9.91
CA ILE A 233 -28.92 -6.64 10.37
C ILE A 233 -27.86 -7.45 11.12
N ASN A 234 -28.29 -8.34 12.03
CA ASN A 234 -27.39 -9.25 12.74
C ASN A 234 -26.57 -10.12 11.78
N THR A 235 -27.23 -10.77 10.82
CA THR A 235 -26.58 -11.67 9.86
C THR A 235 -25.55 -10.93 9.01
N LEU A 236 -25.92 -9.75 8.51
CA LEU A 236 -25.08 -8.92 7.66
C LEU A 236 -23.85 -8.40 8.41
N TYR A 237 -24.02 -7.86 9.63
CA TYR A 237 -22.89 -7.43 10.46
C TYR A 237 -21.95 -8.60 10.79
N ARG A 238 -22.50 -9.78 11.12
CA ARG A 238 -21.68 -10.96 11.42
C ARG A 238 -20.90 -11.46 10.21
N GLU A 239 -21.47 -11.38 9.01
CA GLU A 239 -20.74 -11.72 7.78
C GLU A 239 -19.63 -10.72 7.48
N TRP A 240 -19.89 -9.41 7.64
CA TRP A 240 -18.84 -8.40 7.57
C TRP A 240 -17.73 -8.69 8.60
N LEU A 241 -18.10 -8.99 9.85
CA LEU A 241 -17.15 -9.27 10.94
C LEU A 241 -16.31 -10.54 10.67
N ARG A 242 -16.88 -11.53 9.98
CA ARG A 242 -16.14 -12.71 9.51
C ARG A 242 -15.05 -12.31 8.54
N ILE A 243 -15.39 -11.55 7.49
CA ILE A 243 -14.44 -11.07 6.47
C ILE A 243 -13.41 -10.15 7.11
N PHE A 244 -13.84 -9.21 7.96
CA PHE A 244 -12.96 -8.34 8.74
C PHE A 244 -11.97 -9.16 9.58
N GLY A 245 -12.44 -10.22 10.26
CA GLY A 245 -11.60 -11.11 11.05
C GLY A 245 -10.64 -11.94 10.21
N ASP A 246 -10.97 -12.25 8.95
CA ASP A 246 -10.07 -12.90 8.01
C ASP A 246 -8.93 -11.92 7.62
N ILE A 247 -9.24 -10.65 7.35
CA ILE A 247 -8.28 -9.59 6.96
C ILE A 247 -7.39 -9.16 8.14
N TYR A 248 -7.98 -8.79 9.29
CA TYR A 248 -7.28 -8.10 10.39
C TYR A 248 -7.09 -8.95 11.66
N GLY A 249 -7.69 -10.15 11.74
CA GLY A 249 -7.60 -11.03 12.91
C GLY A 249 -8.70 -10.88 13.95
N LYS A 250 -8.84 -11.92 14.79
CA LYS A 250 -9.94 -12.07 15.77
C LYS A 250 -9.64 -11.57 17.19
N LYS A 251 -8.45 -11.03 17.46
CA LYS A 251 -8.08 -10.65 18.83
C LYS A 251 -8.71 -9.31 19.20
N GLU A 252 -9.84 -9.37 19.90
CA GLU A 252 -10.49 -8.21 20.55
C GLU A 252 -9.51 -7.35 21.36
N THR A 253 -8.48 -7.98 21.96
CA THR A 253 -7.44 -7.31 22.74
C THR A 253 -6.69 -6.26 21.95
N ASP A 254 -6.45 -6.50 20.66
CA ASP A 254 -5.59 -5.65 19.83
C ASP A 254 -6.30 -4.35 19.46
N PHE A 255 -7.63 -4.39 19.37
CA PHE A 255 -8.48 -3.23 19.09
C PHE A 255 -8.94 -2.49 20.36
N THR A 256 -8.99 -3.18 21.50
CA THR A 256 -9.51 -2.64 22.77
C THR A 256 -8.71 -1.43 23.27
N GLN A 257 -7.41 -1.38 23.00
CA GLN A 257 -6.56 -0.23 23.34
C GLN A 257 -6.99 1.08 22.64
N TYR A 258 -7.70 1.01 21.50
CA TYR A 258 -8.12 2.19 20.74
C TYR A 258 -9.50 2.72 21.12
N ARG A 259 -10.21 2.06 22.06
CA ARG A 259 -11.55 2.48 22.54
C ARG A 259 -11.56 3.94 22.98
N ALA A 260 -10.58 4.35 23.78
CA ALA A 260 -10.49 5.72 24.29
C ALA A 260 -10.25 6.75 23.17
N SER A 261 -9.44 6.41 22.17
CA SER A 261 -9.16 7.27 21.03
C SER A 261 -10.40 7.48 20.15
N LEU A 262 -11.11 6.38 19.82
CA LEU A 262 -12.37 6.42 19.07
C LEU A 262 -13.46 7.18 19.83
N ALA A 263 -13.62 6.90 21.13
CA ALA A 263 -14.59 7.58 21.98
C ALA A 263 -14.35 9.10 22.02
N LYS A 264 -13.08 9.52 22.16
CA LYS A 264 -12.70 10.93 22.13
C LYS A 264 -12.95 11.57 20.76
N MET A 265 -12.57 10.88 19.69
CA MET A 265 -12.68 11.39 18.31
C MET A 265 -14.15 11.68 17.93
N TYR A 266 -15.08 10.84 18.37
CA TYR A 266 -16.50 10.95 18.02
C TYR A 266 -17.40 11.43 19.15
N GLY A 267 -16.86 11.79 20.31
CA GLY A 267 -17.67 12.24 21.47
C GLY A 267 -18.54 11.14 22.09
N MET A 268 -18.15 9.88 21.96
CA MET A 268 -18.89 8.72 22.47
C MET A 268 -18.41 8.29 23.86
N LYS A 269 -19.18 7.41 24.52
CA LYS A 269 -18.78 6.81 25.81
C LYS A 269 -17.63 5.81 25.62
N ALA A 270 -16.74 5.72 26.61
CA ALA A 270 -15.54 4.87 26.56
C ALA A 270 -15.83 3.35 26.55
N ASN A 271 -17.07 2.92 26.80
CA ASN A 271 -17.47 1.52 26.81
C ASN A 271 -17.90 0.98 25.42
N LEU A 272 -17.68 1.75 24.35
CA LEU A 272 -17.98 1.32 22.98
C LEU A 272 -17.18 0.08 22.55
N ASP A 273 -17.71 -0.60 21.54
CA ASP A 273 -17.07 -1.71 20.83
C ASP A 273 -16.30 -1.17 19.61
N PRO A 274 -14.95 -1.28 19.56
CA PRO A 274 -14.16 -0.78 18.44
C PRO A 274 -14.54 -1.35 17.08
N GLN A 275 -14.94 -2.62 17.00
CA GLN A 275 -15.25 -3.29 15.74
C GLN A 275 -16.59 -2.80 15.20
N LYS A 276 -17.60 -2.65 16.08
CA LYS A 276 -18.85 -1.98 15.70
C LYS A 276 -18.62 -0.53 15.31
N THR A 277 -17.80 0.21 16.05
CA THR A 277 -17.48 1.60 15.70
C THR A 277 -16.80 1.70 14.33
N LEU A 278 -15.85 0.80 14.00
CA LEU A 278 -15.25 0.75 12.66
C LEU A 278 -16.29 0.44 11.57
N PHE A 279 -17.18 -0.53 11.79
CA PHE A 279 -18.28 -0.83 10.87
C PHE A 279 -19.19 0.38 10.64
N ILE A 280 -19.48 1.17 11.69
CA ILE A 280 -20.26 2.40 11.59
C ILE A 280 -19.51 3.52 10.86
N ILE A 281 -18.22 3.70 11.11
CA ILE A 281 -17.40 4.67 10.37
C ILE A 281 -17.39 4.33 8.87
N GLN A 282 -17.25 3.05 8.52
CA GLN A 282 -17.34 2.58 7.13
C GLN A 282 -18.75 2.76 6.55
N THR A 283 -19.80 2.52 7.36
CA THR A 283 -21.20 2.80 6.98
C THR A 283 -21.41 4.27 6.64
N TYR A 284 -20.99 5.17 7.53
CA TYR A 284 -21.05 6.61 7.34
C TYR A 284 -20.31 7.04 6.06
N TYR A 285 -19.09 6.56 5.88
CA TYR A 285 -18.31 6.89 4.70
C TYR A 285 -18.97 6.38 3.41
N ASN A 286 -19.53 5.17 3.41
CA ASN A 286 -20.30 4.64 2.28
C ASN A 286 -21.52 5.51 1.93
N ILE A 287 -22.27 5.98 2.93
CA ILE A 287 -23.38 6.93 2.73
C ILE A 287 -22.90 8.19 2.02
N VAL A 288 -21.81 8.80 2.51
CA VAL A 288 -21.21 9.99 1.89
C VAL A 288 -20.80 9.71 0.43
N LEU A 289 -20.16 8.57 0.15
CA LEU A 289 -19.75 8.19 -1.21
C LEU A 289 -20.94 7.99 -2.16
N LYS A 290 -21.97 7.25 -1.73
CA LYS A 290 -23.15 6.98 -2.56
C LYS A 290 -23.95 8.26 -2.84
N LEU A 291 -24.14 9.12 -1.84
CA LEU A 291 -24.79 10.41 -2.03
C LEU A 291 -23.96 11.34 -2.91
N LEU A 292 -22.63 11.33 -2.80
CA LEU A 292 -21.75 12.12 -3.67
C LEU A 292 -21.91 11.71 -5.14
N ILE A 293 -21.91 10.41 -5.45
CA ILE A 293 -22.12 9.91 -6.82
C ILE A 293 -23.55 10.16 -7.27
N PHE A 294 -24.55 9.99 -6.41
CA PHE A 294 -25.92 10.31 -6.75
C PHE A 294 -26.07 11.78 -7.18
N LYS A 295 -25.51 12.72 -6.40
CA LYS A 295 -25.49 14.15 -6.74
C LYS A 295 -24.72 14.45 -8.02
N LEU A 296 -23.62 13.74 -8.27
CA LEU A 296 -22.90 13.83 -9.53
C LEU A 296 -23.81 13.43 -10.71
N LEU A 297 -24.46 12.27 -10.64
CA LEU A 297 -25.34 11.76 -11.69
C LEU A 297 -26.55 12.68 -11.91
N GLU A 298 -27.18 13.18 -10.83
CA GLU A 298 -28.26 14.18 -10.94
C GLU A 298 -27.78 15.45 -11.64
N SER A 299 -26.64 16.00 -11.22
CA SER A 299 -26.12 17.25 -11.78
C SER A 299 -25.68 17.10 -13.24
N LEU A 300 -25.21 15.91 -13.65
CA LEU A 300 -24.87 15.62 -15.05
C LEU A 300 -26.08 15.45 -15.94
N THR A 301 -27.16 14.86 -15.41
CA THR A 301 -28.37 14.59 -16.18
C THR A 301 -29.28 15.81 -16.28
N ASP A 302 -29.39 16.58 -15.20
CA ASP A 302 -30.11 17.84 -15.16
C ASP A 302 -29.42 18.87 -14.25
N PRO A 303 -28.49 19.66 -14.79
CA PRO A 303 -27.79 20.71 -14.04
C PRO A 303 -28.72 21.86 -13.61
N THR A 304 -29.98 21.86 -14.06
CA THR A 304 -30.99 22.87 -13.72
C THR A 304 -31.90 22.48 -12.57
N ARG A 305 -31.86 21.21 -12.16
CA ARG A 305 -32.69 20.71 -11.06
C ARG A 305 -32.00 21.01 -9.73
N LYS A 306 -32.66 21.81 -8.89
CA LYS A 306 -32.31 21.89 -7.47
C LYS A 306 -32.45 20.49 -6.90
N SER A 307 -31.38 19.98 -6.29
CA SER A 307 -31.49 18.67 -5.68
C SER A 307 -32.44 18.77 -4.48
N ARG A 308 -33.41 17.86 -4.45
CA ARG A 308 -34.46 17.84 -3.44
C ARG A 308 -34.01 16.85 -2.39
N ALA A 309 -33.89 17.30 -1.14
CA ALA A 309 -33.67 16.41 -0.01
C ALA A 309 -34.66 15.24 -0.09
N MET A 310 -34.15 14.01 0.06
CA MET A 310 -34.97 12.82 0.00
C MET A 310 -36.08 12.90 1.05
N GLY A 311 -37.32 12.98 0.58
CA GLY A 311 -38.47 13.33 1.41
C GLY A 311 -39.10 12.14 2.13
N SER A 312 -38.59 10.92 1.89
CA SER A 312 -39.03 9.72 2.60
C SER A 312 -38.00 8.59 2.57
N MET A 313 -38.03 7.72 3.58
CA MET A 313 -37.27 6.47 3.63
C MET A 313 -37.46 5.58 2.39
N LYS A 314 -38.62 5.65 1.70
CA LYS A 314 -38.83 4.93 0.43
C LYS A 314 -37.91 5.42 -0.68
N GLU A 315 -37.65 6.73 -0.76
CA GLU A 315 -36.72 7.31 -1.73
C GLU A 315 -35.28 6.89 -1.39
N ILE A 316 -34.91 6.87 -0.10
CA ILE A 316 -33.60 6.38 0.35
C ILE A 316 -33.41 4.91 -0.01
N ILE A 317 -34.40 4.05 0.28
CA ILE A 317 -34.36 2.62 -0.09
C ILE A 317 -34.21 2.47 -1.60
N SER A 318 -35.01 3.20 -2.38
CA SER A 318 -34.95 3.16 -3.84
C SER A 318 -33.57 3.58 -4.37
N LEU A 319 -32.96 4.63 -3.82
CA LEU A 319 -31.62 5.04 -4.18
C LEU A 319 -30.57 4.00 -3.84
N PHE A 320 -30.48 3.59 -2.57
CA PHE A 320 -29.37 2.75 -2.12
C PHE A 320 -29.49 1.30 -2.63
N SER A 321 -30.67 0.88 -3.05
CA SER A 321 -30.94 -0.43 -3.67
C SER A 321 -30.82 -0.44 -5.20
N GLY A 322 -30.68 0.74 -5.83
CA GLY A 322 -30.50 0.86 -7.28
C GLY A 322 -31.80 0.94 -8.08
N ASP A 323 -32.96 1.09 -7.42
CA ASP A 323 -34.27 1.25 -8.06
C ASP A 323 -34.55 2.70 -8.49
N SER A 324 -33.65 3.64 -8.17
CA SER A 324 -33.80 5.06 -8.50
C SER A 324 -33.37 5.33 -9.94
N TYR A 325 -34.23 6.02 -10.70
CA TYR A 325 -34.02 6.29 -12.11
C TYR A 325 -33.29 7.63 -12.31
N SER A 326 -32.02 7.54 -12.65
CA SER A 326 -31.27 8.61 -13.31
C SER A 326 -31.22 8.30 -14.82
N ARG A 327 -31.01 9.31 -15.68
CA ARG A 327 -30.83 9.07 -17.14
C ARG A 327 -29.57 8.23 -17.43
N VAL A 328 -28.60 8.22 -16.51
CA VAL A 328 -27.40 7.39 -16.55
C VAL A 328 -27.53 6.27 -15.52
N GLU A 329 -27.53 5.03 -15.97
CA GLU A 329 -27.70 3.85 -15.13
C GLU A 329 -26.32 3.25 -14.76
N VAL A 330 -26.12 2.90 -13.48
CA VAL A 330 -24.89 2.26 -12.99
C VAL A 330 -25.25 0.98 -12.24
N ASP A 331 -25.10 -0.16 -12.91
CA ASP A 331 -25.67 -1.46 -12.49
C ASP A 331 -25.21 -1.95 -11.13
N ASN A 332 -23.94 -1.69 -10.78
CA ASN A 332 -23.28 -2.36 -9.67
C ASN A 332 -22.62 -1.39 -8.67
N PHE A 333 -23.21 -0.20 -8.50
CA PHE A 333 -22.77 0.76 -7.50
C PHE A 333 -23.81 0.95 -6.39
N PHE A 334 -25.06 1.22 -6.77
CA PHE A 334 -26.20 1.32 -5.86
C PHE A 334 -26.79 -0.07 -5.56
N GLU A 335 -26.04 -0.93 -4.89
CA GLU A 335 -26.50 -2.26 -4.48
C GLU A 335 -26.57 -2.37 -2.94
N VAL A 336 -27.49 -3.18 -2.41
CA VAL A 336 -27.59 -3.47 -0.97
C VAL A 336 -26.50 -4.47 -0.57
N HIS A 337 -25.46 -3.98 0.11
CA HIS A 337 -24.31 -4.75 0.56
C HIS A 337 -24.19 -4.71 2.11
N PHE A 338 -22.98 -4.55 2.66
CA PHE A 338 -22.77 -4.55 4.12
C PHE A 338 -23.07 -3.19 4.77
N PHE A 339 -22.99 -2.09 4.04
CA PHE A 339 -23.08 -0.76 4.64
C PHE A 339 -24.47 -0.15 4.47
N GLU A 340 -25.38 -0.88 3.83
CA GLU A 340 -26.79 -0.55 3.62
C GLU A 340 -27.69 -1.21 4.69
N TRP A 341 -27.11 -1.70 5.79
CA TRP A 341 -27.87 -2.38 6.85
C TRP A 341 -28.97 -1.51 7.44
N PHE A 342 -28.78 -0.19 7.44
CA PHE A 342 -29.75 0.80 7.94
C PHE A 342 -31.04 0.82 7.11
N LEU A 343 -31.04 0.32 5.87
CA LEU A 343 -32.26 0.16 5.07
C LEU A 343 -33.23 -0.87 5.64
N PHE A 344 -32.76 -1.74 6.53
CA PHE A 344 -33.58 -2.74 7.20
C PHE A 344 -34.11 -2.29 8.57
N ASP A 345 -33.77 -1.07 8.99
CA ASP A 345 -34.28 -0.47 10.23
C ASP A 345 -35.53 0.38 9.92
N GLU A 346 -36.69 -0.11 10.36
CA GLU A 346 -37.97 0.57 10.13
C GLU A 346 -38.10 1.89 10.91
N ALA A 347 -37.30 2.08 11.96
CA ALA A 347 -37.30 3.26 12.81
C ALA A 347 -36.17 4.25 12.46
N PHE A 348 -35.48 4.04 11.32
CA PHE A 348 -34.39 4.89 10.90
C PHE A 348 -34.83 6.34 10.65
N ASP A 349 -34.13 7.30 11.24
CA ASP A 349 -34.36 8.74 11.07
C ASP A 349 -33.65 9.24 9.82
N GLU A 350 -34.44 9.48 8.78
CA GLU A 350 -34.00 9.99 7.48
C GLU A 350 -33.28 11.34 7.55
N LYS A 351 -33.45 12.11 8.64
CA LYS A 351 -32.74 13.39 8.86
C LYS A 351 -31.23 13.25 8.68
N PHE A 352 -30.61 12.19 9.18
CA PHE A 352 -29.15 12.05 9.13
C PHE A 352 -28.61 11.86 7.71
N ILE A 353 -29.38 11.22 6.83
CA ILE A 353 -29.03 11.09 5.40
C ILE A 353 -29.26 12.45 4.72
N ASN A 354 -30.41 13.08 5.00
CA ASN A 354 -30.78 14.37 4.44
C ASN A 354 -29.80 15.49 4.81
N ASP A 355 -29.28 15.51 6.04
CA ASP A 355 -28.28 16.49 6.45
C ASP A 355 -26.99 16.34 5.64
N ILE A 356 -26.55 15.10 5.39
CA ILE A 356 -25.34 14.83 4.58
C ILE A 356 -25.59 15.27 3.14
N GLU A 357 -26.76 14.95 2.63
CA GLU A 357 -27.21 15.32 1.30
C GLU A 357 -27.23 16.85 1.10
N ILE A 358 -27.87 17.58 2.02
CA ILE A 358 -27.92 19.05 2.04
C ILE A 358 -26.51 19.63 2.12
N LYS A 359 -25.63 19.00 2.92
CA LYS A 359 -24.25 19.46 3.05
C LYS A 359 -23.47 19.27 1.74
N LEU A 360 -23.70 18.16 1.05
CA LEU A 360 -23.13 17.87 -0.27
C LEU A 360 -23.60 18.84 -1.36
N ASP A 361 -24.78 19.47 -1.22
CA ASP A 361 -25.25 20.49 -2.19
C ASP A 361 -24.35 21.72 -2.26
N ASN A 362 -23.56 21.99 -1.21
CA ASN A 362 -22.57 23.06 -1.22
C ASN A 362 -21.33 22.71 -2.05
N PHE A 363 -21.20 21.47 -2.52
CA PHE A 363 -20.07 21.04 -3.36
C PHE A 363 -20.44 21.10 -4.84
N GLU A 364 -19.48 21.45 -5.68
CA GLU A 364 -19.59 21.30 -7.12
C GLU A 364 -19.07 19.94 -7.54
N THR A 365 -19.96 18.94 -7.57
CA THR A 365 -19.63 17.55 -7.88
C THR A 365 -19.18 17.36 -9.33
N THR A 366 -19.65 18.20 -10.26
CA THR A 366 -19.30 18.13 -11.68
C THR A 366 -17.92 18.70 -11.99
N THR A 367 -17.21 19.30 -11.02
CA THR A 367 -15.83 19.78 -11.21
C THR A 367 -14.92 18.65 -11.70
N SER A 368 -15.17 17.41 -11.26
CA SER A 368 -14.46 16.21 -11.74
C SER A 368 -14.67 15.92 -13.24
N VAL A 369 -15.81 16.34 -13.78
CA VAL A 369 -16.17 16.22 -15.21
C VAL A 369 -15.63 17.40 -16.01
N ILE A 370 -15.69 18.62 -15.46
CA ILE A 370 -15.23 19.85 -16.09
C ILE A 370 -13.69 19.95 -16.09
N LYS A 371 -13.03 19.42 -15.06
CA LYS A 371 -11.58 19.43 -14.81
C LYS A 371 -11.06 18.02 -14.49
N SER A 372 -11.24 17.09 -15.43
CA SER A 372 -10.88 15.67 -15.23
C SER A 372 -9.42 15.41 -14.86
N GLU A 373 -8.52 16.34 -15.17
CA GLU A 373 -7.12 16.32 -14.77
C GLU A 373 -6.87 16.59 -13.28
N VAL A 374 -7.80 17.23 -12.56
CA VAL A 374 -7.66 17.62 -11.15
C VAL A 374 -8.16 16.54 -10.17
N VAL A 375 -8.73 15.44 -10.67
CA VAL A 375 -9.28 14.35 -9.83
C VAL A 375 -8.15 13.50 -9.24
N GLU A 376 -7.27 14.08 -8.43
CA GLU A 376 -6.29 13.33 -7.64
C GLU A 376 -6.95 12.76 -6.40
N ASP A 377 -6.87 11.42 -6.21
CA ASP A 377 -7.29 10.57 -5.08
C ASP A 377 -7.97 11.25 -3.86
N VAL A 378 -9.06 12.00 -4.12
CA VAL A 378 -9.70 12.93 -3.17
C VAL A 378 -10.28 12.17 -1.97
N LEU A 379 -10.76 10.97 -2.24
CA LEU A 379 -11.57 10.18 -1.31
C LEU A 379 -10.72 9.39 -0.32
N ARG A 380 -9.54 8.94 -0.75
CA ARG A 380 -8.60 8.20 0.10
C ARG A 380 -8.29 8.94 1.40
N ASP A 381 -7.92 10.21 1.29
CA ASP A 381 -7.50 11.00 2.43
C ASP A 381 -8.67 11.27 3.39
N VAL A 382 -9.91 11.33 2.87
CA VAL A 382 -11.12 11.43 3.70
C VAL A 382 -11.26 10.20 4.59
N TYR A 383 -11.21 9.00 4.03
CA TYR A 383 -11.32 7.76 4.82
C TYR A 383 -10.19 7.62 5.83
N ALA A 384 -8.95 7.91 5.40
CA ALA A 384 -7.80 7.88 6.27
C ALA A 384 -8.03 8.76 7.51
N ASN A 385 -8.56 9.98 7.34
CA ASN A 385 -8.81 10.90 8.45
C ASN A 385 -10.00 10.53 9.34
N LEU A 386 -10.87 9.60 8.92
CA LEU A 386 -11.93 9.05 9.78
C LEU A 386 -11.39 8.00 10.77
N ILE A 387 -10.20 7.44 10.55
CA ILE A 387 -9.64 6.40 11.42
C ILE A 387 -8.39 6.93 12.15
N PRO A 388 -8.29 6.73 13.49
CA PRO A 388 -7.08 7.08 14.24
C PRO A 388 -5.81 6.49 13.61
N THR A 389 -4.73 7.26 13.58
CA THR A 389 -3.46 6.89 12.93
C THR A 389 -2.92 5.54 13.38
N ASP A 390 -2.88 5.29 14.70
CA ASP A 390 -2.36 4.03 15.24
C ASP A 390 -3.23 2.82 14.90
N LEU A 391 -4.55 3.02 14.78
CA LEU A 391 -5.49 1.98 14.36
C LEU A 391 -5.34 1.68 12.87
N ARG A 392 -5.09 2.70 12.04
CA ARG A 392 -4.76 2.53 10.62
C ARG A 392 -3.46 1.75 10.43
N HIS A 393 -2.45 2.02 11.26
CA HIS A 393 -1.20 1.24 11.27
C HIS A 393 -1.43 -0.23 11.63
N LEU A 394 -2.31 -0.52 12.59
CA LEU A 394 -2.69 -1.91 12.90
C LEU A 394 -3.37 -2.60 11.71
N MET A 395 -4.19 -1.86 10.96
CA MET A 395 -4.88 -2.37 9.78
C MET A 395 -3.95 -2.56 8.56
N GLY A 396 -2.74 -1.98 8.58
CA GLY A 396 -1.76 -2.15 7.48
C GLY A 396 -2.16 -1.49 6.16
N GLU A 397 -3.15 -0.60 6.16
CA GLU A 397 -3.63 0.12 4.97
C GLU A 397 -2.68 1.27 4.61
N TYR A 398 -1.64 0.97 3.84
CA TYR A 398 -0.72 1.96 3.28
C TYR A 398 -1.06 2.24 1.83
N TYR A 399 -1.55 3.46 1.57
CA TYR A 399 -1.86 3.86 0.22
C TYR A 399 -0.60 4.19 -0.59
N THR A 400 -0.65 3.82 -1.86
CA THR A 400 0.42 4.09 -2.83
C THR A 400 0.39 5.56 -3.26
N CYS A 401 1.55 6.24 -3.24
CA CYS A 401 1.65 7.61 -3.75
C CYS A 401 1.46 7.65 -5.28
N GLY A 402 0.88 8.76 -5.77
CA GLY A 402 0.55 8.94 -7.19
C GLY A 402 1.75 8.79 -8.11
N TRP A 403 2.89 9.41 -7.78
CA TRP A 403 4.11 9.30 -8.59
C TRP A 403 4.64 7.86 -8.70
N LEU A 404 4.45 7.02 -7.67
CA LEU A 404 4.89 5.63 -7.69
C LEU A 404 3.95 4.74 -8.52
N VAL A 405 2.65 5.06 -8.50
CA VAL A 405 1.67 4.47 -9.42
C VAL A 405 2.07 4.76 -10.88
N ASP A 406 2.33 6.03 -11.19
CA ASP A 406 2.74 6.45 -12.54
C ASP A 406 4.08 5.86 -12.96
N PHE A 407 5.05 5.81 -12.03
CA PHE A 407 6.32 5.14 -12.25
C PHE A 407 6.11 3.67 -12.65
N THR A 408 5.29 2.94 -11.89
CA THR A 408 5.06 1.51 -12.15
C THR A 408 4.32 1.29 -13.47
N LEU A 409 3.31 2.11 -13.80
CA LEU A 409 2.62 2.09 -15.09
C LEU A 409 3.59 2.34 -16.26
N ASN A 410 4.53 3.27 -16.11
CA ASN A 410 5.58 3.51 -17.10
C ASN A 410 6.47 2.27 -17.29
N LYS A 411 6.84 1.57 -16.21
CA LYS A 411 7.72 0.39 -16.27
C LYS A 411 7.07 -0.85 -16.89
N VAL A 412 5.75 -0.97 -16.81
CA VAL A 412 5.00 -2.00 -17.56
C VAL A 412 4.63 -1.56 -18.99
N ASN A 413 5.09 -0.37 -19.42
CA ASN A 413 4.79 0.24 -20.72
C ASN A 413 3.28 0.44 -20.96
N TYR A 414 2.54 0.85 -19.93
CA TYR A 414 1.14 1.23 -20.08
C TYR A 414 1.00 2.76 -20.20
N GLU A 415 0.72 3.20 -21.42
CA GLU A 415 0.49 4.61 -21.77
C GLU A 415 -0.98 4.89 -22.08
N GLY A 416 -1.89 3.94 -21.82
CA GLY A 416 -3.30 4.05 -22.21
C GLY A 416 -3.58 3.60 -23.63
N GLN A 417 -2.76 2.71 -24.19
CA GLN A 417 -3.02 2.09 -25.49
C GLN A 417 -4.31 1.24 -25.50
N ARG A 418 -4.99 1.21 -26.64
CA ARG A 418 -6.22 0.41 -26.85
C ARG A 418 -5.95 -1.09 -26.84
N GLY A 419 -6.98 -1.85 -26.48
CA GLY A 419 -6.96 -3.32 -26.56
C GLY A 419 -6.05 -4.03 -25.55
N ILE A 420 -5.45 -3.32 -24.59
CA ILE A 420 -4.64 -3.89 -23.52
C ILE A 420 -5.48 -4.02 -22.26
N SER A 421 -5.66 -5.24 -21.77
CA SER A 421 -6.36 -5.47 -20.51
C SER A 421 -5.44 -5.38 -19.30
N LEU A 422 -5.90 -4.71 -18.26
CA LEU A 422 -5.18 -4.42 -17.02
C LEU A 422 -6.00 -4.85 -15.81
N LEU A 423 -5.37 -5.54 -14.87
CA LEU A 423 -5.95 -5.91 -13.57
C LEU A 423 -5.11 -5.39 -12.41
N ASP A 424 -5.74 -4.81 -11.40
CA ASP A 424 -5.16 -4.71 -10.05
C ASP A 424 -5.81 -5.71 -9.09
N PRO A 425 -5.11 -6.79 -8.65
CA PRO A 425 -5.71 -7.87 -7.86
C PRO A 425 -5.85 -7.54 -6.37
N THR A 426 -5.37 -6.37 -5.94
CA THR A 426 -5.44 -5.86 -4.56
C THR A 426 -5.60 -4.34 -4.61
N CYS A 427 -6.66 -3.88 -5.28
CA CYS A 427 -6.73 -2.53 -5.82
C CYS A 427 -6.90 -1.43 -4.76
N GLY A 428 -7.25 -1.77 -3.52
CA GLY A 428 -7.54 -0.78 -2.47
C GLY A 428 -8.60 0.21 -2.95
N SER A 429 -8.34 1.51 -2.77
CA SER A 429 -9.18 2.61 -3.27
C SER A 429 -9.06 2.88 -4.78
N GLY A 430 -8.32 2.04 -5.52
CA GLY A 430 -8.28 2.08 -6.99
C GLY A 430 -7.30 3.11 -7.59
N SER A 431 -6.20 3.45 -6.90
CA SER A 431 -5.24 4.44 -7.41
C SER A 431 -4.62 4.02 -8.76
N PHE A 432 -4.19 2.76 -8.91
CA PHE A 432 -3.69 2.23 -10.19
C PHE A 432 -4.75 2.26 -11.30
N ILE A 433 -5.98 1.88 -10.95
CA ILE A 433 -7.13 1.87 -11.86
C ILE A 433 -7.45 3.28 -12.38
N THR A 434 -7.49 4.25 -11.47
CA THR A 434 -7.75 5.65 -11.76
C THR A 434 -6.70 6.23 -12.72
N HIS A 435 -5.41 6.02 -12.42
CA HIS A 435 -4.33 6.49 -13.28
C HIS A 435 -4.34 5.80 -14.65
N ALA A 436 -4.67 4.50 -14.70
CA ALA A 436 -4.79 3.77 -15.96
C ALA A 436 -5.94 4.30 -16.86
N ILE A 437 -7.11 4.60 -16.28
CA ILE A 437 -8.24 5.20 -17.00
C ILE A 437 -7.87 6.60 -17.50
N LYS A 438 -7.25 7.43 -16.64
CA LYS A 438 -6.83 8.78 -17.04
C LYS A 438 -5.87 8.77 -18.24
N ARG A 439 -4.85 7.91 -18.23
CA ARG A 439 -3.92 7.74 -19.37
C ARG A 439 -4.65 7.30 -20.63
N PHE A 440 -5.56 6.34 -20.51
CA PHE A 440 -6.38 5.87 -21.62
C PHE A 440 -7.23 6.99 -22.22
N ARG A 441 -7.91 7.80 -21.40
CA ARG A 441 -8.70 8.95 -21.86
C ARG A 441 -7.83 10.01 -22.54
N GLN A 442 -6.72 10.39 -21.90
CA GLN A 442 -5.80 11.39 -22.42
C GLN A 442 -5.25 11.00 -23.80
N LYS A 443 -4.86 9.73 -23.96
CA LYS A 443 -4.30 9.23 -25.22
C LYS A 443 -5.33 9.10 -26.35
N ASN A 444 -6.58 8.74 -26.03
CA ASN A 444 -7.58 8.36 -27.05
C ASN A 444 -8.73 9.38 -27.25
N SER A 445 -8.83 10.44 -26.44
CA SER A 445 -9.91 11.44 -26.53
C SER A 445 -9.99 12.22 -27.85
N SER A 446 -8.93 12.20 -28.66
CA SER A 446 -8.95 12.80 -30.00
C SER A 446 -9.47 11.87 -31.10
N GLU A 447 -9.51 10.56 -30.86
CA GLU A 447 -9.88 9.55 -31.86
C GLU A 447 -11.18 8.82 -31.53
N LEU A 448 -11.50 8.68 -30.25
CA LEU A 448 -12.67 7.94 -29.77
C LEU A 448 -13.76 8.89 -29.28
N SER A 449 -15.01 8.50 -29.52
CA SER A 449 -16.13 9.13 -28.83
C SER A 449 -16.04 8.82 -27.33
N ASN A 450 -16.66 9.67 -26.52
CA ASN A 450 -16.69 9.47 -25.08
C ASN A 450 -17.42 8.17 -24.68
N GLU A 451 -18.43 7.75 -25.43
CA GLU A 451 -19.09 6.45 -25.27
C GLU A 451 -18.11 5.29 -25.48
N GLN A 452 -17.34 5.31 -26.56
CA GLN A 452 -16.32 4.28 -26.85
C GLN A 452 -15.23 4.22 -25.78
N ILE A 453 -14.86 5.37 -25.22
CA ILE A 453 -13.91 5.46 -24.12
C ILE A 453 -14.43 4.72 -22.88
N ILE A 454 -15.69 4.95 -22.51
CA ILE A 454 -16.33 4.30 -21.36
C ILE A 454 -16.41 2.79 -21.58
N GLU A 455 -16.84 2.35 -22.76
CA GLU A 455 -16.93 0.92 -23.11
C GLU A 455 -15.57 0.22 -23.08
N GLU A 456 -14.54 0.82 -23.70
CA GLU A 456 -13.21 0.23 -23.72
C GLU A 456 -12.54 0.25 -22.33
N ALA A 457 -12.75 1.29 -21.52
CA ALA A 457 -12.22 1.34 -20.16
C ALA A 457 -12.85 0.27 -19.27
N THR A 458 -14.19 0.19 -19.23
CA THR A 458 -14.96 -0.78 -18.42
C THR A 458 -14.73 -2.22 -18.84
N LYS A 459 -14.40 -2.46 -20.11
CA LYS A 459 -14.02 -3.78 -20.62
C LYS A 459 -12.60 -4.20 -20.22
N ASN A 460 -11.63 -3.28 -20.25
CA ASN A 460 -10.22 -3.63 -20.20
C ASN A 460 -9.56 -3.39 -18.84
N ILE A 461 -10.07 -2.49 -18.00
CA ILE A 461 -9.40 -2.08 -16.76
C ILE A 461 -10.23 -2.55 -15.57
N ALA A 462 -9.76 -3.55 -14.82
CA ALA A 462 -10.47 -4.17 -13.71
C ALA A 462 -9.70 -4.13 -12.38
N GLY A 463 -10.41 -4.25 -11.25
CA GLY A 463 -9.80 -4.28 -9.91
C GLY A 463 -10.48 -5.27 -8.96
N TYR A 464 -9.70 -5.93 -8.10
CA TYR A 464 -10.18 -6.82 -7.04
C TYR A 464 -9.69 -6.36 -5.68
N ASP A 465 -10.54 -6.42 -4.66
CA ASP A 465 -10.12 -6.24 -3.27
C ASP A 465 -11.03 -7.04 -2.33
N ILE A 466 -10.51 -7.47 -1.18
CA ILE A 466 -11.27 -8.21 -0.17
C ILE A 466 -11.99 -7.27 0.80
N ASN A 467 -11.54 -6.02 0.96
CA ASN A 467 -12.13 -5.03 1.85
C ASN A 467 -13.30 -4.31 1.17
N PRO A 468 -14.56 -4.44 1.67
CA PRO A 468 -15.73 -3.89 1.01
C PRO A 468 -15.69 -2.36 0.87
N ILE A 469 -15.14 -1.62 1.86
CA ILE A 469 -15.11 -0.16 1.78
C ILE A 469 -14.08 0.34 0.75
N ALA A 470 -12.99 -0.42 0.56
CA ALA A 470 -11.99 -0.14 -0.46
C ALA A 470 -12.58 -0.32 -1.86
N VAL A 471 -13.33 -1.40 -2.09
CA VAL A 471 -14.05 -1.66 -3.36
C VAL A 471 -15.02 -0.54 -3.70
N ILE A 472 -15.82 -0.08 -2.74
CA ILE A 472 -16.77 1.02 -2.97
C ILE A 472 -16.02 2.32 -3.31
N SER A 473 -14.94 2.62 -2.58
CA SER A 473 -14.08 3.78 -2.86
C SER A 473 -13.46 3.71 -4.25
N ALA A 474 -12.98 2.53 -4.66
CA ALA A 474 -12.43 2.28 -5.98
C ALA A 474 -13.49 2.44 -7.08
N LYS A 475 -14.72 1.97 -6.87
CA LYS A 475 -15.84 2.22 -7.81
C LYS A 475 -16.17 3.70 -7.94
N THR A 476 -16.19 4.44 -6.83
CA THR A 476 -16.37 5.89 -6.84
C THR A 476 -15.27 6.59 -7.64
N ASN A 477 -14.01 6.28 -7.35
CA ASN A 477 -12.85 6.81 -8.08
C ASN A 477 -12.87 6.41 -9.57
N TYR A 478 -13.32 5.19 -9.89
CA TYR A 478 -13.50 4.71 -11.26
C TYR A 478 -14.49 5.61 -12.02
N LEU A 479 -15.69 5.81 -11.48
CA LEU A 479 -16.72 6.67 -12.07
C LEU A 479 -16.21 8.09 -12.29
N LEU A 480 -15.58 8.69 -11.29
CA LEU A 480 -15.00 10.04 -11.40
C LEU A 480 -13.90 10.11 -12.48
N SER A 481 -13.18 9.01 -12.70
CA SER A 481 -12.12 8.94 -13.71
C SER A 481 -12.63 8.78 -15.14
N LEU A 482 -13.87 8.30 -15.33
CA LEU A 482 -14.50 8.18 -16.66
C LEU A 482 -14.79 9.55 -17.28
N GLY A 483 -14.86 10.62 -16.48
CA GLY A 483 -15.13 11.98 -16.93
C GLY A 483 -16.62 12.22 -17.17
N ASP A 484 -16.97 12.93 -18.25
CA ASP A 484 -18.37 13.21 -18.56
C ASP A 484 -19.08 11.91 -18.96
N ILE A 485 -20.14 11.53 -18.25
CA ILE A 485 -20.96 10.34 -18.58
C ILE A 485 -22.40 10.72 -18.92
N SER A 486 -22.70 12.02 -19.05
CA SER A 486 -24.06 12.55 -19.22
C SER A 486 -24.77 12.08 -20.50
N THR A 487 -24.00 11.77 -21.53
CA THR A 487 -24.51 11.35 -22.85
C THR A 487 -24.51 9.82 -23.03
N TYR A 488 -24.06 9.07 -22.04
CA TYR A 488 -23.99 7.60 -22.12
C TYR A 488 -25.38 7.00 -21.87
N GLU A 489 -25.92 6.28 -22.86
CA GLU A 489 -27.30 5.77 -22.82
C GLU A 489 -27.42 4.35 -22.26
N LYS A 490 -26.32 3.59 -22.22
CA LYS A 490 -26.32 2.22 -21.71
C LYS A 490 -26.05 2.21 -20.20
N ALA A 491 -26.39 1.11 -19.54
CA ALA A 491 -25.97 0.92 -18.17
C ALA A 491 -24.45 0.72 -18.07
N ILE A 492 -23.83 1.33 -17.07
CA ILE A 492 -22.38 1.24 -16.79
C ILE A 492 -22.17 0.17 -15.72
N SER A 493 -21.44 -0.90 -16.08
CA SER A 493 -20.98 -1.89 -15.11
C SER A 493 -19.52 -1.63 -14.75
N LEU A 494 -19.25 -1.33 -13.48
CA LEU A 494 -17.90 -1.00 -13.00
C LEU A 494 -17.12 -2.28 -12.71
N PRO A 495 -15.97 -2.53 -13.38
CA PRO A 495 -15.22 -3.78 -13.26
C PRO A 495 -14.35 -3.86 -11.98
N VAL A 496 -14.92 -3.47 -10.84
CA VAL A 496 -14.26 -3.52 -9.53
C VAL A 496 -15.06 -4.43 -8.59
N TYR A 497 -14.44 -5.45 -8.02
CA TYR A 497 -15.16 -6.53 -7.35
C TYR A 497 -14.62 -6.90 -5.98
N MET A 498 -15.55 -7.13 -5.05
CA MET A 498 -15.25 -7.62 -3.72
C MET A 498 -15.00 -9.13 -3.73
N CYS A 499 -13.74 -9.54 -3.67
CA CYS A 499 -13.36 -10.94 -3.70
C CYS A 499 -11.96 -11.17 -3.11
N ASP A 500 -11.67 -12.42 -2.75
CA ASP A 500 -10.32 -12.84 -2.42
C ASP A 500 -9.60 -13.28 -3.69
N SER A 501 -8.63 -12.49 -4.14
CA SER A 501 -7.85 -12.72 -5.35
C SER A 501 -6.83 -13.86 -5.24
N VAL A 502 -6.65 -14.45 -4.06
CA VAL A 502 -5.69 -15.54 -3.80
C VAL A 502 -6.41 -16.88 -3.58
N LEU A 503 -7.35 -16.92 -2.64
CA LEU A 503 -8.03 -18.15 -2.22
C LEU A 503 -9.00 -18.66 -3.29
N VAL A 504 -9.84 -17.79 -3.85
CA VAL A 504 -10.91 -18.19 -4.78
C VAL A 504 -10.36 -18.96 -6.00
N PRO A 505 -9.41 -18.42 -6.79
CA PRO A 505 -8.90 -19.14 -7.96
C PRO A 505 -8.16 -20.42 -7.57
N THR A 506 -7.41 -20.42 -6.46
CA THR A 506 -6.61 -21.59 -6.05
C THR A 506 -7.48 -22.73 -5.51
N VAL A 507 -8.48 -22.42 -4.69
CA VAL A 507 -9.43 -23.41 -4.15
C VAL A 507 -10.27 -24.00 -5.27
N TYR A 508 -10.77 -23.16 -6.19
CA TYR A 508 -11.51 -23.64 -7.35
C TYR A 508 -10.63 -24.49 -8.26
N ALA A 509 -9.37 -24.13 -8.49
CA ALA A 509 -8.49 -24.95 -9.34
C ALA A 509 -8.18 -26.33 -8.74
N LYS A 510 -8.19 -26.47 -7.39
CA LYS A 510 -8.06 -27.77 -6.70
C LYS A 510 -9.35 -28.58 -6.69
N GLN A 511 -10.51 -27.94 -6.72
CA GLN A 511 -11.80 -28.61 -6.85
C GLN A 511 -11.98 -28.94 -8.34
N ASN A 512 -11.90 -30.22 -8.71
CA ASN A 512 -11.97 -30.65 -10.12
C ASN A 512 -13.00 -29.84 -10.93
N LYS A 513 -12.59 -29.32 -12.10
CA LYS A 513 -13.45 -28.55 -13.04
C LYS A 513 -14.79 -29.24 -13.38
N ALA A 514 -14.90 -30.54 -13.10
CA ALA A 514 -16.09 -31.37 -13.31
C ALA A 514 -17.29 -31.02 -12.41
N ASP A 515 -17.10 -30.38 -11.25
CA ASP A 515 -18.19 -30.18 -10.28
C ASP A 515 -19.08 -28.96 -10.58
N HIS A 516 -18.73 -28.09 -11.55
CA HIS A 516 -19.46 -26.87 -11.93
C HIS A 516 -20.00 -26.04 -10.74
N CYS A 517 -19.31 -26.07 -9.60
CA CYS A 517 -19.78 -25.59 -8.32
C CYS A 517 -18.67 -24.92 -7.53
N ILE A 518 -19.02 -23.89 -6.74
CA ILE A 518 -18.10 -23.28 -5.78
C ILE A 518 -18.70 -23.29 -4.39
N LYS A 519 -17.86 -23.61 -3.41
CA LYS A 519 -18.20 -23.64 -1.99
C LYS A 519 -17.77 -22.35 -1.30
N VAL A 520 -18.72 -21.46 -1.00
CA VAL A 520 -18.47 -20.20 -0.27
C VAL A 520 -18.91 -20.35 1.17
N LYS A 521 -17.97 -20.23 2.11
CA LYS A 521 -18.26 -20.28 3.56
C LYS A 521 -18.75 -18.92 4.04
N THR A 522 -19.90 -18.90 4.71
CA THR A 522 -20.51 -17.70 5.30
C THR A 522 -21.00 -17.98 6.71
N VAL A 523 -21.44 -16.95 7.43
CA VAL A 523 -22.05 -17.09 8.77
C VAL A 523 -23.37 -17.89 8.76
N VAL A 524 -24.01 -18.04 7.60
CA VAL A 524 -25.23 -18.86 7.41
C VAL A 524 -24.92 -20.22 6.78
N GLY A 525 -23.68 -20.68 6.88
CA GLY A 525 -23.20 -21.96 6.36
C GLY A 525 -22.59 -21.85 4.96
N THR A 526 -22.33 -23.00 4.34
CA THR A 526 -21.63 -23.05 3.04
C THR A 526 -22.63 -22.97 1.90
N PHE A 527 -22.47 -22.00 0.99
CA PHE A 527 -23.20 -21.98 -0.28
C PHE A 527 -22.49 -22.85 -1.30
N GLU A 528 -23.25 -23.67 -2.00
CA GLU A 528 -22.81 -24.41 -3.18
C GLU A 528 -23.44 -23.73 -4.38
N ILE A 529 -22.63 -23.01 -5.14
CA ILE A 529 -23.11 -22.05 -6.14
C ILE A 529 -22.77 -22.57 -7.53
N PRO A 530 -23.77 -22.74 -8.42
CA PRO A 530 -23.54 -23.14 -9.80
C PRO A 530 -22.66 -22.13 -10.53
N VAL A 531 -21.64 -22.64 -11.23
CA VAL A 531 -20.77 -21.84 -12.11
C VAL A 531 -21.25 -21.99 -13.53
N MET A 532 -21.81 -20.92 -14.09
CA MET A 532 -22.27 -20.93 -15.48
C MET A 532 -21.10 -20.79 -16.45
N LYS A 533 -21.37 -20.88 -17.76
CA LYS A 533 -20.34 -20.79 -18.81
C LYS A 533 -19.47 -19.53 -18.74
N ASP A 534 -20.08 -18.41 -18.38
CA ASP A 534 -19.46 -17.11 -18.29
C ASP A 534 -20.05 -16.30 -17.13
N ARG A 535 -19.46 -15.12 -16.91
CA ARG A 535 -19.87 -14.23 -15.84
C ARG A 535 -21.29 -13.70 -16.05
N ALA A 536 -21.63 -13.26 -17.26
CA ALA A 536 -22.93 -12.65 -17.55
C ALA A 536 -24.06 -13.63 -17.24
N GLN A 537 -23.86 -14.91 -17.56
CA GLN A 537 -24.79 -15.99 -17.24
C GLN A 537 -24.88 -16.28 -15.74
N SER A 538 -23.76 -16.22 -15.02
CA SER A 538 -23.73 -16.43 -13.57
C SER A 538 -24.42 -15.28 -12.84
N ASP A 539 -24.18 -14.04 -13.27
CA ASP A 539 -24.83 -12.83 -12.76
C ASP A 539 -26.33 -12.87 -13.06
N LEU A 540 -26.72 -13.26 -14.28
CA LEU A 540 -28.13 -13.44 -14.66
C LEU A 540 -28.82 -14.52 -13.82
N LEU A 541 -28.16 -15.66 -13.58
CA LEU A 541 -28.72 -16.73 -12.75
C LEU A 541 -28.99 -16.23 -11.34
N LEU A 542 -28.01 -15.57 -10.72
CA LEU A 542 -28.16 -14.99 -9.39
C LEU A 542 -29.32 -13.99 -9.38
N ASN A 543 -29.34 -13.01 -10.29
CA ASN A 543 -30.40 -12.01 -10.37
C ASN A 543 -31.79 -12.64 -10.49
N LYS A 544 -31.96 -13.64 -11.38
CA LYS A 544 -33.24 -14.35 -11.55
C LYS A 544 -33.65 -15.13 -10.30
N VAL A 545 -32.72 -15.75 -9.60
CA VAL A 545 -32.99 -16.44 -8.32
C VAL A 545 -33.54 -15.46 -7.29
N TYR A 546 -32.90 -14.32 -7.09
CA TYR A 546 -33.38 -13.31 -6.12
C TYR A 546 -34.70 -12.67 -6.53
N GLU A 547 -34.86 -12.33 -7.81
CA GLU A 547 -36.09 -11.76 -8.36
C GLU A 547 -37.28 -12.71 -8.14
N CYS A 548 -37.11 -13.99 -8.47
CA CYS A 548 -38.16 -15.00 -8.34
C CYS A 548 -38.52 -15.26 -6.87
N ILE A 549 -37.52 -15.30 -5.98
CA ILE A 549 -37.76 -15.48 -4.54
C ILE A 549 -38.51 -14.29 -3.95
N TYR A 550 -38.17 -13.06 -4.34
CA TYR A 550 -38.88 -11.87 -3.89
C TYR A 550 -40.34 -11.83 -4.38
N LYS A 551 -40.60 -12.37 -5.59
CA LYS A 551 -41.94 -12.51 -6.15
C LYS A 551 -42.67 -13.81 -5.74
N GLU A 552 -42.13 -14.53 -4.75
CA GLU A 552 -42.70 -15.76 -4.17
C GLU A 552 -42.84 -16.96 -5.13
N TYR A 553 -41.99 -17.06 -6.15
CA TYR A 553 -41.99 -18.19 -7.09
C TYR A 553 -41.46 -19.47 -6.43
N THR A 554 -42.02 -20.63 -6.79
CA THR A 554 -41.41 -21.93 -6.49
C THR A 554 -40.21 -22.20 -7.40
N TYR A 555 -39.36 -23.17 -7.04
CA TYR A 555 -38.24 -23.57 -7.90
C TYR A 555 -38.71 -24.02 -9.29
N ASP A 556 -39.79 -24.81 -9.37
CA ASP A 556 -40.29 -25.30 -10.66
C ASP A 556 -40.78 -24.15 -11.54
N GLN A 557 -41.45 -23.15 -10.95
CA GLN A 557 -41.85 -21.93 -11.67
C GLN A 557 -40.66 -21.08 -12.14
N PHE A 558 -39.61 -20.96 -11.31
CA PHE A 558 -38.35 -20.31 -11.68
C PHE A 558 -37.67 -21.04 -12.85
N TYR A 559 -37.61 -22.37 -12.80
CA TYR A 559 -37.00 -23.18 -13.85
C TYR A 559 -37.78 -23.06 -15.16
N ASP A 560 -39.10 -23.23 -15.13
CA ASP A 560 -39.95 -23.09 -16.32
C ASP A 560 -39.84 -21.69 -16.94
N LEU A 561 -39.78 -20.64 -16.11
CA LEU A 561 -39.60 -19.26 -16.56
C LEU A 561 -38.27 -19.08 -17.31
N THR A 562 -37.17 -19.49 -16.69
CA THR A 562 -35.81 -19.28 -17.22
C THR A 562 -35.54 -20.10 -18.48
N VAL A 563 -36.09 -21.31 -18.56
CA VAL A 563 -36.06 -22.14 -19.79
C VAL A 563 -36.90 -21.51 -20.89
N ARG A 564 -38.10 -21.00 -20.59
CA ARG A 564 -38.97 -20.34 -21.58
C ARG A 564 -38.33 -19.08 -22.15
N GLU A 565 -37.69 -18.27 -21.31
CA GLU A 565 -37.00 -17.04 -21.72
C GLU A 565 -35.73 -17.32 -22.54
N LYS A 566 -35.15 -18.53 -22.43
CA LYS A 566 -33.91 -18.95 -23.11
C LYS A 566 -32.72 -18.01 -22.89
N GLN A 567 -32.71 -17.29 -21.77
CA GLN A 567 -31.62 -16.38 -21.42
C GLN A 567 -30.51 -17.09 -20.63
N LEU A 568 -30.84 -18.16 -19.90
CA LEU A 568 -29.89 -18.97 -19.14
C LEU A 568 -29.52 -20.25 -19.88
N ASP A 569 -28.22 -20.52 -19.92
CA ASP A 569 -27.63 -21.69 -20.53
C ASP A 569 -27.31 -22.75 -19.46
N TYR A 570 -28.15 -23.77 -19.38
CA TYR A 570 -28.00 -24.87 -18.43
C TYR A 570 -27.16 -26.04 -18.97
N ASP A 571 -26.54 -25.91 -20.14
CA ASP A 571 -25.73 -26.99 -20.71
C ASP A 571 -24.55 -27.34 -19.80
N GLY A 572 -24.38 -28.63 -19.50
CA GLY A 572 -23.37 -29.13 -18.56
C GLY A 572 -23.57 -28.77 -17.08
N ILE A 573 -24.67 -28.10 -16.71
CA ILE A 573 -24.95 -27.71 -15.31
C ILE A 573 -25.84 -28.74 -14.62
N ASP A 574 -25.46 -29.14 -13.40
CA ASP A 574 -26.30 -29.98 -12.54
C ASP A 574 -27.53 -29.19 -12.04
N LEU A 575 -28.72 -29.50 -12.55
CA LEU A 575 -29.96 -28.86 -12.12
C LEU A 575 -30.29 -29.12 -10.65
N ALA A 576 -29.83 -30.23 -10.06
CA ALA A 576 -30.01 -30.48 -8.64
C ALA A 576 -29.21 -29.49 -7.78
N LEU A 577 -28.03 -29.07 -8.27
CA LEU A 577 -27.24 -28.01 -7.64
C LEU A 577 -27.96 -26.65 -7.71
N VAL A 578 -28.53 -26.31 -8.87
CA VAL A 578 -29.32 -25.07 -9.04
C VAL A 578 -30.52 -25.07 -8.09
N LYS A 579 -31.23 -26.20 -7.97
CA LYS A 579 -32.34 -26.37 -7.03
C LYS A 579 -31.92 -26.18 -5.58
N LYS A 580 -30.86 -26.86 -5.15
CA LYS A 580 -30.31 -26.74 -3.80
C LYS A 580 -29.91 -25.31 -3.48
N PHE A 581 -29.32 -24.60 -4.43
CA PHE A 581 -28.99 -23.18 -4.28
C PHE A 581 -30.25 -22.32 -4.13
N TYR A 582 -31.24 -22.47 -5.01
CA TYR A 582 -32.52 -21.73 -4.94
C TYR A 582 -33.23 -21.95 -3.59
N GLU A 583 -33.39 -23.21 -3.19
CA GLU A 583 -34.04 -23.59 -1.93
C GLU A 583 -33.31 -23.01 -0.71
N LYS A 584 -31.97 -22.97 -0.74
CA LYS A 584 -31.19 -22.34 0.32
C LYS A 584 -31.45 -20.83 0.40
N ILE A 585 -31.50 -20.11 -0.72
CA ILE A 585 -31.83 -18.68 -0.71
C ILE A 585 -33.27 -18.44 -0.25
N LEU A 586 -34.20 -19.31 -0.64
CA LEU A 586 -35.60 -19.25 -0.22
C LEU A 586 -35.75 -19.47 1.30
N ASP A 587 -35.03 -20.44 1.86
CA ASP A 587 -35.00 -20.67 3.31
C ASP A 587 -34.46 -19.45 4.06
N LEU A 588 -33.35 -18.86 3.59
CA LEU A 588 -32.82 -17.63 4.18
C LEU A 588 -33.80 -16.46 4.07
N HIS A 589 -34.56 -16.36 2.98
CA HIS A 589 -35.59 -15.34 2.81
C HIS A 589 -36.71 -15.51 3.84
N LYS A 590 -37.25 -16.72 3.98
CA LYS A 590 -38.31 -17.05 4.97
C LYS A 590 -37.90 -16.81 6.41
N ASN A 591 -36.62 -17.02 6.73
CA ASN A 591 -36.07 -16.80 8.07
C ASN A 591 -35.59 -15.36 8.33
N GLY A 592 -35.85 -14.42 7.40
CA GLY A 592 -35.40 -13.03 7.56
C GLY A 592 -33.88 -12.90 7.65
N LYS A 593 -33.12 -13.70 6.89
CA LYS A 593 -31.65 -13.69 6.81
C LYS A 593 -31.15 -13.41 5.40
N ASN A 594 -31.99 -12.86 4.53
CA ASN A 594 -31.70 -12.56 3.13
C ASN A 594 -31.95 -11.06 2.81
N GLY A 595 -31.59 -10.64 1.60
CA GLY A 595 -31.75 -9.26 1.09
C GLY A 595 -30.46 -8.68 0.50
N PHE A 596 -29.32 -9.34 0.72
CA PHE A 596 -27.99 -8.84 0.33
C PHE A 596 -27.06 -9.95 -0.21
N TRP A 597 -27.43 -11.23 -0.06
CA TRP A 597 -26.58 -12.35 -0.47
C TRP A 597 -26.30 -12.37 -1.97
N GLY A 598 -27.21 -11.87 -2.81
CA GLY A 598 -27.02 -11.90 -4.26
C GLY A 598 -25.81 -11.08 -4.67
N VAL A 599 -25.69 -9.89 -4.11
CA VAL A 599 -24.57 -8.98 -4.33
C VAL A 599 -23.27 -9.55 -3.76
N ILE A 600 -23.30 -10.03 -2.52
CA ILE A 600 -22.11 -10.62 -1.86
C ILE A 600 -21.57 -11.82 -2.66
N LEU A 601 -22.46 -12.72 -3.08
CA LEU A 601 -22.08 -13.94 -3.79
C LEU A 601 -21.65 -13.64 -5.23
N LYS A 602 -22.36 -12.75 -5.94
CA LYS A 602 -21.99 -12.29 -7.30
C LYS A 602 -20.55 -11.78 -7.36
N ASN A 603 -20.16 -10.94 -6.40
CA ASN A 603 -18.82 -10.35 -6.39
C ASN A 603 -17.71 -11.37 -6.08
N ALA A 604 -18.00 -12.39 -5.26
CA ALA A 604 -17.00 -13.36 -4.82
C ALA A 604 -16.38 -14.21 -5.95
N PHE A 605 -17.05 -14.31 -7.11
CA PHE A 605 -16.61 -15.17 -8.24
C PHE A 605 -15.88 -14.45 -9.36
N ALA A 606 -15.75 -13.13 -9.28
CA ALA A 606 -15.07 -12.35 -10.33
C ALA A 606 -13.70 -12.93 -10.74
N PRO A 607 -12.85 -13.44 -9.82
CA PRO A 607 -11.57 -14.06 -10.18
C PRO A 607 -11.65 -15.28 -11.09
N LEU A 608 -12.77 -16.01 -11.08
CA LEU A 608 -12.90 -17.28 -11.82
C LEU A 608 -13.24 -17.10 -13.29
N PHE A 609 -13.76 -15.93 -13.63
CA PHE A 609 -14.07 -15.55 -15.00
C PHE A 609 -12.91 -14.81 -15.68
N ALA A 610 -11.80 -14.61 -14.98
CA ALA A 610 -10.54 -14.08 -15.54
C ALA A 610 -9.75 -15.11 -16.38
N LYS A 611 -10.39 -16.15 -16.92
CA LYS A 611 -9.71 -17.29 -17.60
C LYS A 611 -8.90 -16.86 -18.82
N ASP A 612 -9.31 -15.80 -19.51
CA ASP A 612 -8.59 -15.26 -20.66
C ASP A 612 -7.35 -14.44 -20.27
N GLY A 613 -7.15 -14.21 -18.96
CA GLY A 613 -6.07 -13.45 -18.39
C GLY A 613 -6.08 -11.96 -18.78
N PHE A 614 -5.09 -11.25 -18.25
CA PHE A 614 -4.83 -9.84 -18.50
C PHE A 614 -3.45 -9.68 -19.15
N ASP A 615 -3.33 -8.68 -20.02
CA ASP A 615 -2.04 -8.33 -20.63
C ASP A 615 -1.09 -7.74 -19.59
N ILE A 616 -1.64 -6.99 -18.63
CA ILE A 616 -0.92 -6.36 -17.52
C ILE A 616 -1.63 -6.67 -16.21
N VAL A 617 -0.87 -7.14 -15.21
CA VAL A 617 -1.32 -7.16 -13.82
C VAL A 617 -0.46 -6.18 -13.04
N ILE A 618 -1.06 -5.27 -12.29
CA ILE A 618 -0.34 -4.17 -11.63
C ILE A 618 -0.89 -3.95 -10.22
N GLY A 619 -0.16 -3.33 -9.31
CA GLY A 619 -0.68 -3.06 -7.97
C GLY A 619 0.38 -2.95 -6.89
N ASN A 620 -0.11 -2.79 -5.67
CA ASN A 620 0.69 -2.84 -4.44
C ASN A 620 0.05 -3.88 -3.49
N PRO A 621 0.46 -5.16 -3.58
CA PRO A 621 -0.07 -6.20 -2.71
C PRO A 621 0.17 -5.91 -1.21
N PRO A 622 -0.65 -6.44 -0.29
CA PRO A 622 -0.50 -6.17 1.14
C PRO A 622 0.74 -6.85 1.73
N TRP A 623 1.56 -6.09 2.47
CA TRP A 623 2.82 -6.55 3.07
C TRP A 623 2.57 -7.06 4.49
N ILE A 624 2.14 -8.33 4.59
CA ILE A 624 1.76 -8.95 5.85
C ILE A 624 2.60 -10.21 6.07
N GLY A 625 3.48 -10.15 7.07
CA GLY A 625 4.25 -11.32 7.48
C GLY A 625 3.36 -12.45 8.00
N TRP A 626 3.73 -13.70 7.73
CA TRP A 626 2.98 -14.91 8.07
C TRP A 626 2.46 -14.97 9.52
N LYS A 627 3.27 -14.51 10.47
CA LYS A 627 2.94 -14.48 11.91
C LYS A 627 1.94 -13.40 12.30
N SER A 628 1.84 -12.35 11.50
CA SER A 628 0.92 -11.23 11.71
C SER A 628 -0.46 -11.49 11.10
N MET A 629 -0.57 -12.43 10.14
CA MET A 629 -1.86 -12.85 9.58
C MET A 629 -2.76 -13.50 10.63
N SER A 630 -4.08 -13.39 10.46
CA SER A 630 -5.06 -14.06 11.31
C SER A 630 -4.89 -15.59 11.28
N ASP A 631 -5.09 -16.28 12.41
CA ASP A 631 -4.97 -17.74 12.45
C ASP A 631 -5.98 -18.44 11.52
N THR A 632 -7.15 -17.82 11.30
CA THR A 632 -8.16 -18.33 10.37
C THR A 632 -7.65 -18.26 8.93
N TYR A 633 -7.19 -17.09 8.50
CA TYR A 633 -6.72 -16.86 7.14
C TYR A 633 -5.42 -17.61 6.84
N ARG A 634 -4.51 -17.66 7.81
CA ARG A 634 -3.28 -18.47 7.75
C ARG A 634 -3.58 -19.95 7.48
N LYS A 635 -4.60 -20.52 8.13
CA LYS A 635 -5.03 -21.91 7.90
C LYS A 635 -5.66 -22.11 6.53
N GLN A 636 -6.47 -21.16 6.06
CA GLN A 636 -7.12 -21.23 4.75
C GLN A 636 -6.12 -21.09 3.60
N THR A 637 -5.14 -20.19 3.74
CA THR A 637 -4.14 -19.94 2.71
C THR A 637 -3.00 -20.94 2.72
N LEU A 638 -2.76 -21.68 3.82
CA LEU A 638 -1.66 -22.66 3.94
C LEU A 638 -1.54 -23.58 2.71
N ASP A 639 -2.68 -24.04 2.22
CA ASP A 639 -2.80 -24.90 1.04
C ASP A 639 -2.31 -24.22 -0.25
N VAL A 640 -2.46 -22.89 -0.36
CA VAL A 640 -1.94 -22.06 -1.46
C VAL A 640 -0.42 -22.03 -1.40
N TRP A 641 0.15 -21.67 -0.25
CA TRP A 641 1.60 -21.59 -0.05
C TRP A 641 2.30 -22.93 -0.32
N MET A 642 1.70 -24.03 0.16
CA MET A 642 2.19 -25.38 -0.09
C MET A 642 2.04 -25.76 -1.56
N SER A 643 0.95 -25.35 -2.23
CA SER A 643 0.72 -25.68 -3.64
C SER A 643 1.65 -24.95 -4.61
N TYR A 644 2.33 -23.90 -4.17
CA TYR A 644 3.37 -23.23 -4.95
C TYR A 644 4.77 -23.51 -4.40
N ASP A 645 4.95 -24.46 -3.47
CA ASP A 645 6.19 -24.75 -2.73
C ASP A 645 6.94 -23.47 -2.28
N ILE A 646 6.20 -22.47 -1.77
CA ILE A 646 6.81 -21.25 -1.19
C ILE A 646 7.36 -21.58 0.21
N PHE A 647 6.71 -22.48 0.96
CA PHE A 647 7.24 -23.01 2.22
C PHE A 647 7.95 -24.34 2.01
N GLU A 648 9.24 -24.41 2.33
CA GLU A 648 9.94 -25.69 2.40
C GLU A 648 9.74 -26.42 3.74
N LYS A 649 9.87 -27.75 3.66
CA LYS A 649 9.29 -28.74 4.57
C LYS A 649 10.07 -28.90 5.87
N SER A 650 9.73 -28.14 6.91
CA SER A 650 9.89 -28.59 8.30
C SER A 650 8.84 -27.99 9.25
N ALA A 651 8.50 -28.70 10.34
CA ALA A 651 7.59 -28.17 11.36
C ALA A 651 8.20 -26.99 12.16
N TYR A 652 9.53 -26.86 12.15
CA TYR A 652 10.28 -25.81 12.84
C TYR A 652 10.35 -24.50 12.02
N ASP A 653 10.45 -24.60 10.69
CA ASP A 653 10.44 -23.43 9.79
C ASP A 653 9.07 -22.74 9.80
N LYS A 654 7.98 -23.48 10.04
CA LYS A 654 6.61 -22.93 10.22
C LYS A 654 6.46 -22.01 11.43
N ILE A 655 7.29 -22.17 12.46
CA ILE A 655 7.28 -21.37 13.69
C ILE A 655 8.22 -20.15 13.56
N THR A 656 9.20 -20.21 12.65
CA THR A 656 10.27 -19.21 12.53
C THR A 656 10.27 -18.42 11.22
N SER A 657 9.42 -18.78 10.24
CA SER A 657 9.34 -18.09 8.96
C SER A 657 8.88 -16.63 9.08
N HIS A 658 9.47 -15.79 8.24
CA HIS A 658 9.17 -14.36 8.11
C HIS A 658 8.62 -14.04 6.71
N ASP A 659 8.08 -15.05 6.02
CA ASP A 659 7.55 -14.92 4.66
C ASP A 659 6.33 -14.00 4.63
N ASP A 660 6.19 -13.26 3.54
CA ASP A 660 5.21 -12.18 3.40
C ASP A 660 4.10 -12.58 2.41
N PHE A 661 2.85 -12.29 2.76
CA PHE A 661 1.68 -12.66 1.96
C PHE A 661 1.71 -12.11 0.53
N ALA A 662 2.38 -10.98 0.28
CA ALA A 662 2.56 -10.46 -1.07
C ALA A 662 3.30 -11.45 -2.02
N MET A 663 4.08 -12.40 -1.49
CA MET A 663 4.66 -13.49 -2.29
C MET A 663 3.57 -14.38 -2.90
N ALA A 664 2.55 -14.75 -2.13
CA ALA A 664 1.44 -15.57 -2.62
C ALA A 664 0.64 -14.84 -3.70
N VAL A 665 0.44 -13.53 -3.55
CA VAL A 665 -0.24 -12.68 -4.54
C VAL A 665 0.53 -12.68 -5.87
N VAL A 666 1.87 -12.58 -5.85
CA VAL A 666 2.71 -12.67 -7.07
C VAL A 666 2.50 -14.00 -7.79
N TYR A 667 2.62 -15.12 -7.06
CA TYR A 667 2.52 -16.46 -7.65
C TYR A 667 1.11 -16.74 -8.19
N VAL A 668 0.07 -16.41 -7.44
CA VAL A 668 -1.32 -16.57 -7.90
C VAL A 668 -1.61 -15.68 -9.11
N SER A 669 -1.11 -14.44 -9.11
CA SER A 669 -1.30 -13.54 -10.25
C SER A 669 -0.61 -14.05 -11.51
N MET A 670 0.59 -14.61 -11.35
CA MET A 670 1.32 -15.21 -12.47
C MET A 670 0.64 -16.48 -12.99
N ASP A 671 0.07 -17.32 -12.12
CA ASP A 671 -0.65 -18.54 -12.53
C ASP A 671 -1.99 -18.19 -13.21
N HIS A 672 -2.84 -17.42 -12.53
CA HIS A 672 -4.26 -17.29 -12.86
C HIS A 672 -4.66 -16.02 -13.62
N TYR A 673 -3.92 -14.92 -13.50
CA TYR A 673 -4.36 -13.62 -14.04
C TYR A 673 -3.53 -13.15 -15.22
N VAL A 674 -2.27 -13.55 -15.35
CA VAL A 674 -1.40 -13.10 -16.46
C VAL A 674 -1.54 -14.01 -17.68
N LYS A 675 -1.78 -13.40 -18.85
CA LYS A 675 -1.68 -14.06 -20.17
C LYS A 675 -0.27 -14.59 -20.42
N GLU A 676 -0.12 -15.54 -21.33
CA GLU A 676 1.17 -16.19 -21.66
C GLU A 676 2.34 -15.22 -21.96
N ASN A 677 2.05 -14.04 -22.52
CA ASN A 677 3.04 -12.98 -22.80
C ASN A 677 2.83 -11.70 -21.99
N GLY A 678 1.94 -11.73 -21.00
CA GLY A 678 1.64 -10.59 -20.16
C GLY A 678 2.75 -10.28 -19.16
N LYS A 679 2.63 -9.12 -18.51
CA LYS A 679 3.59 -8.63 -17.52
C LYS A 679 2.92 -8.37 -16.18
N ILE A 680 3.70 -8.49 -15.11
CA ILE A 680 3.32 -7.97 -13.79
C ILE A 680 4.19 -6.77 -13.45
N GLY A 681 3.61 -5.70 -12.93
CA GLY A 681 4.34 -4.62 -12.25
C GLY A 681 3.83 -4.44 -10.84
N PHE A 682 4.60 -4.86 -9.83
CA PHE A 682 4.19 -4.70 -8.43
C PHE A 682 5.18 -3.86 -7.63
N VAL A 683 4.61 -3.11 -6.69
CA VAL A 683 5.36 -2.52 -5.57
C VAL A 683 5.49 -3.59 -4.49
N LEU A 684 6.71 -4.05 -4.21
CA LEU A 684 6.98 -5.18 -3.32
C LEU A 684 8.11 -4.87 -2.33
N PRO A 685 8.19 -5.61 -1.20
CA PRO A 685 9.33 -5.53 -0.31
C PRO A 685 10.64 -5.92 -1.00
N GLN A 686 11.66 -5.07 -0.90
CA GLN A 686 13.03 -5.35 -1.39
C GLN A 686 13.60 -6.64 -0.77
N THR A 687 13.14 -6.98 0.44
CA THR A 687 13.54 -8.18 1.19
C THR A 687 13.27 -9.48 0.42
N PHE A 688 12.37 -9.50 -0.57
CA PHE A 688 12.05 -10.69 -1.34
C PHE A 688 13.26 -11.22 -2.11
N VAL A 689 14.12 -10.32 -2.61
CA VAL A 689 15.34 -10.69 -3.34
C VAL A 689 16.60 -10.65 -2.48
N LYS A 690 16.59 -9.93 -1.34
CA LYS A 690 17.77 -9.74 -0.46
C LYS A 690 17.79 -10.61 0.80
N SER A 691 16.65 -11.12 1.26
CA SER A 691 16.57 -11.78 2.58
C SER A 691 16.96 -13.25 2.49
N PRO A 692 17.86 -13.77 3.34
CA PRO A 692 18.28 -15.18 3.27
C PRO A 692 17.11 -16.14 3.48
N LYS A 693 16.31 -15.94 4.54
CA LYS A 693 15.19 -16.84 4.86
C LYS A 693 13.84 -16.36 4.33
N GLY A 694 13.46 -15.12 4.65
CA GLY A 694 12.12 -14.58 4.33
C GLY A 694 11.92 -14.18 2.87
N GLY A 695 12.51 -14.92 1.94
CA GLY A 695 12.47 -14.69 0.49
C GLY A 695 13.02 -15.88 -0.31
N GLU A 696 13.52 -16.93 0.36
CA GLU A 696 14.10 -18.12 -0.26
C GLU A 696 13.10 -18.85 -1.16
N GLY A 697 11.91 -19.15 -0.63
CA GLY A 697 10.84 -19.79 -1.41
C GLY A 697 10.32 -18.92 -2.56
N PHE A 698 10.36 -17.59 -2.40
CA PHE A 698 9.96 -16.66 -3.45
C PHE A 698 10.90 -16.70 -4.65
N ARG A 699 12.22 -16.75 -4.43
CA ARG A 699 13.27 -16.71 -5.47
C ARG A 699 13.39 -17.98 -6.32
N LYS A 700 12.44 -18.92 -6.21
CA LYS A 700 12.35 -20.08 -7.09
C LYS A 700 11.96 -19.72 -8.53
N PHE A 701 11.12 -18.71 -8.70
CA PHE A 701 10.64 -18.21 -10.01
C PHE A 701 10.04 -19.27 -10.95
N VAL A 702 9.38 -20.28 -10.39
CA VAL A 702 8.67 -21.32 -11.15
C VAL A 702 7.34 -21.61 -10.45
N ILE A 703 6.24 -21.59 -11.19
CA ILE A 703 4.93 -22.02 -10.70
C ILE A 703 4.93 -23.56 -10.70
N THR A 704 4.85 -24.16 -9.51
CA THR A 704 4.87 -25.62 -9.32
C THR A 704 3.55 -26.11 -8.72
N ARG A 705 2.50 -26.24 -9.53
CA ARG A 705 1.15 -26.65 -9.07
C ARG A 705 0.57 -27.76 -9.93
N ASP A 706 0.00 -28.81 -9.34
CA ASP A 706 -0.69 -29.91 -10.04
C ASP A 706 0.12 -30.55 -11.19
N GLY A 707 1.44 -30.69 -11.00
CA GLY A 707 2.36 -31.21 -12.02
C GLY A 707 2.77 -30.19 -13.10
N MET A 708 2.24 -28.97 -13.06
CA MET A 708 2.72 -27.85 -13.87
C MET A 708 4.08 -27.37 -13.38
N SER A 709 4.91 -26.92 -14.33
CA SER A 709 6.21 -26.30 -14.08
C SER A 709 6.35 -25.12 -15.06
N VAL A 710 5.70 -24.01 -14.74
CA VAL A 710 5.71 -22.81 -15.60
C VAL A 710 6.74 -21.82 -15.07
N PRO A 711 7.85 -21.57 -15.79
CA PRO A 711 8.86 -20.62 -15.34
C PRO A 711 8.37 -19.18 -15.52
N PHE A 712 8.82 -18.30 -14.65
CA PHE A 712 8.73 -16.86 -14.82
C PHE A 712 10.04 -16.19 -14.40
N CYS A 713 10.20 -14.91 -14.70
CA CYS A 713 11.39 -14.17 -14.31
C CYS A 713 11.03 -12.76 -13.87
N ILE A 714 11.95 -12.13 -13.13
CA ILE A 714 11.96 -10.68 -12.98
C ILE A 714 12.73 -10.11 -14.17
N GLU A 715 12.14 -9.21 -14.94
CA GLU A 715 12.82 -8.50 -16.05
C GLU A 715 13.54 -7.25 -15.57
N GLU A 716 13.00 -6.56 -14.58
CA GLU A 716 13.54 -5.31 -14.03
C GLU A 716 13.25 -5.19 -12.53
N VAL A 717 14.21 -4.66 -11.76
CA VAL A 717 14.03 -4.29 -10.36
C VAL A 717 14.44 -2.83 -10.18
N TYR A 718 13.57 -2.04 -9.55
CA TYR A 718 13.84 -0.68 -9.13
C TYR A 718 13.84 -0.64 -7.60
N ASP A 719 15.03 -0.62 -7.02
CA ASP A 719 15.27 -0.64 -5.58
C ASP A 719 15.05 0.76 -5.00
N MET A 720 13.98 0.92 -4.22
CA MET A 720 13.52 2.21 -3.69
C MET A 720 13.87 2.39 -2.20
N ASP A 721 14.76 1.57 -1.63
CA ASP A 721 15.09 1.61 -0.19
C ASP A 721 15.69 2.96 0.23
N ALA A 722 16.49 3.59 -0.64
CA ALA A 722 17.05 4.92 -0.38
C ALA A 722 16.01 6.05 -0.52
N ILE A 723 15.00 5.87 -1.38
CA ILE A 723 13.93 6.86 -1.62
C ILE A 723 12.89 6.85 -0.49
N LYS A 724 12.53 5.65 0.00
CA LYS A 724 11.51 5.44 1.04
C LYS A 724 10.16 6.08 0.69
N PRO A 725 9.48 5.63 -0.39
CA PRO A 725 8.21 6.20 -0.84
C PRO A 725 7.12 6.24 0.24
N PHE A 726 7.18 5.32 1.21
CA PHE A 726 6.21 5.20 2.30
C PHE A 726 6.65 5.88 3.60
N ARG A 727 7.74 6.64 3.63
CA ARG A 727 8.37 7.19 4.86
C ARG A 727 7.44 7.94 5.81
N LYS A 728 6.34 8.51 5.31
CA LYS A 728 5.34 9.24 6.11
C LYS A 728 4.50 8.28 6.98
N PHE A 729 4.37 7.03 6.57
CA PHE A 729 3.47 6.05 7.18
C PHE A 729 4.17 4.77 7.64
N ALA A 730 5.27 4.37 7.00
CA ALA A 730 6.00 3.13 7.30
C ALA A 730 7.50 3.28 7.06
N THR A 731 8.29 2.44 7.72
CA THR A 731 9.75 2.33 7.52
C THR A 731 10.14 1.17 6.60
N ASN A 732 9.18 0.66 5.82
CA ASN A 732 9.36 -0.55 5.01
C ASN A 732 10.25 -0.28 3.78
N LYS A 733 10.95 -1.32 3.33
CA LYS A 733 11.85 -1.27 2.18
C LYS A 733 11.12 -1.59 0.89
N ALA A 734 10.82 -0.57 0.10
CA ALA A 734 10.07 -0.73 -1.13
C ALA A 734 10.97 -1.03 -2.33
N SER A 735 10.41 -1.71 -3.32
CA SER A 735 10.97 -1.85 -4.65
C SER A 735 9.82 -1.97 -5.66
N VAL A 736 10.06 -1.61 -6.91
CA VAL A 736 9.15 -1.93 -8.02
C VAL A 736 9.78 -3.06 -8.82
N MET A 737 9.06 -4.17 -8.97
CA MET A 737 9.53 -5.36 -9.67
C MET A 737 8.63 -5.66 -10.87
N ILE A 738 9.26 -5.84 -12.03
CA ILE A 738 8.58 -6.16 -13.29
C ILE A 738 8.82 -7.62 -13.62
N PHE A 739 7.75 -8.40 -13.78
CA PHE A 739 7.82 -9.84 -14.03
C PHE A 739 7.27 -10.21 -15.40
N LYS A 740 7.74 -11.33 -15.92
CA LYS A 740 7.27 -11.91 -17.18
C LYS A 740 7.05 -13.41 -17.05
N LYS A 741 5.87 -13.87 -17.48
CA LYS A 741 5.49 -15.29 -17.52
C LYS A 741 6.23 -16.03 -18.65
N ASN A 742 6.35 -17.35 -18.52
CA ASN A 742 6.96 -18.25 -19.53
C ASN A 742 8.40 -17.93 -19.92
N LYS A 743 9.15 -17.30 -19.02
CA LYS A 743 10.55 -16.95 -19.23
C LYS A 743 11.33 -17.36 -18.00
N LYS A 744 12.34 -18.21 -18.16
CA LYS A 744 13.19 -18.63 -17.03
C LYS A 744 14.02 -17.45 -16.52
N MET A 745 14.18 -17.35 -15.21
CA MET A 745 15.15 -16.43 -14.61
C MET A 745 16.58 -16.77 -15.08
N VAL A 746 17.34 -15.75 -15.47
CA VAL A 746 18.73 -15.89 -15.94
C VAL A 746 19.60 -14.93 -15.12
N TYR A 747 20.78 -15.43 -14.72
CA TYR A 747 21.78 -14.67 -13.99
C TYR A 747 23.10 -14.56 -14.77
N PRO A 748 23.83 -13.44 -14.64
CA PRO A 748 23.43 -12.23 -13.92
C PRO A 748 22.23 -11.52 -14.59
N MET A 749 21.34 -10.97 -13.76
CA MET A 749 20.27 -10.10 -14.19
C MET A 749 20.81 -8.69 -14.35
N HIS A 750 20.86 -8.16 -15.57
CA HIS A 750 21.52 -6.88 -15.85
C HIS A 750 20.65 -5.64 -15.62
N ASN A 751 19.38 -5.80 -15.23
CA ASN A 751 18.41 -4.71 -15.10
C ASN A 751 17.99 -4.50 -13.64
N TYR A 752 18.97 -4.35 -12.76
CA TYR A 752 18.75 -3.93 -11.37
C TYR A 752 19.08 -2.44 -11.28
N TYR A 753 18.17 -1.61 -10.77
CA TYR A 753 18.37 -0.17 -10.69
C TYR A 753 18.30 0.27 -9.23
N LEU A 754 19.37 0.87 -8.71
CA LEU A 754 19.34 1.57 -7.43
C LEU A 754 18.71 2.95 -7.64
N CYS A 755 17.55 3.19 -7.03
CA CYS A 755 16.93 4.51 -7.02
C CYS A 755 17.47 5.29 -5.81
N LEU A 756 18.27 6.32 -6.09
CA LEU A 756 18.94 7.15 -5.09
C LEU A 756 18.43 8.59 -5.15
N PRO A 757 18.46 9.34 -4.04
CA PRO A 757 18.26 10.78 -4.09
C PRO A 757 19.24 11.44 -5.07
N ALA A 758 18.76 12.36 -5.90
CA ALA A 758 19.59 13.07 -6.87
C ALA A 758 20.62 13.97 -6.17
N LYS A 759 20.25 14.54 -5.01
CA LYS A 759 21.14 15.29 -4.12
C LYS A 759 21.20 14.68 -2.71
N PRO A 760 22.31 14.88 -1.97
CA PRO A 760 22.42 14.42 -0.58
C PRO A 760 21.29 14.98 0.30
N LYS A 761 20.65 14.09 1.07
CA LYS A 761 19.51 14.40 1.97
C LYS A 761 18.25 14.93 1.27
N GLU A 762 18.18 14.89 -0.05
CA GLU A 762 16.96 15.24 -0.79
C GLU A 762 15.84 14.24 -0.45
N ILE A 763 14.62 14.78 -0.30
CA ILE A 763 13.45 14.00 0.11
C ILE A 763 12.46 14.00 -1.05
N VAL A 764 12.10 12.81 -1.50
CA VAL A 764 10.92 12.58 -2.34
C VAL A 764 9.72 12.47 -1.42
N ASP A 765 8.77 13.39 -1.55
CA ASP A 765 7.58 13.43 -0.72
C ASP A 765 6.50 12.47 -1.24
N HIS A 766 5.56 12.10 -0.36
CA HIS A 766 4.43 11.25 -0.72
C HIS A 766 3.48 11.93 -1.72
N TYR A 767 3.36 13.26 -1.67
CA TYR A 767 2.48 14.04 -2.55
C TYR A 767 3.24 14.77 -3.68
N ASP A 768 4.51 14.46 -3.89
CA ASP A 768 5.22 14.98 -5.07
C ASP A 768 4.50 14.54 -6.36
N THR A 769 4.47 15.43 -7.35
CA THR A 769 4.05 15.05 -8.70
C THR A 769 5.04 14.04 -9.30
N PHE A 770 4.64 13.35 -10.37
CA PHE A 770 5.55 12.43 -11.06
C PHE A 770 6.85 13.14 -11.51
N THR A 771 6.72 14.33 -12.10
CA THR A 771 7.87 15.13 -12.57
C THR A 771 8.77 15.57 -11.42
N ASP A 772 8.20 16.06 -10.33
CA ASP A 772 8.96 16.48 -9.14
C ASP A 772 9.72 15.30 -8.54
N ALA A 773 9.05 14.16 -8.35
CA ALA A 773 9.65 12.96 -7.82
C ALA A 773 10.81 12.47 -8.71
N MET A 774 10.60 12.41 -10.03
CA MET A 774 11.65 11.97 -10.96
C MET A 774 12.84 12.95 -11.00
N SER A 775 12.64 14.25 -10.83
CA SER A 775 13.73 15.23 -10.77
C SER A 775 14.63 15.05 -9.54
N LYS A 776 14.09 14.46 -8.47
CA LYS A 776 14.75 14.18 -7.19
C LYS A 776 15.34 12.77 -7.11
N ILE A 777 15.14 11.94 -8.14
CA ILE A 777 15.60 10.55 -8.18
C ILE A 777 16.65 10.39 -9.29
N ARG A 778 17.81 9.84 -8.94
CA ARG A 778 18.77 9.30 -9.91
C ARG A 778 18.74 7.77 -9.86
N MET A 779 18.81 7.13 -11.01
CA MET A 779 18.83 5.68 -11.13
C MET A 779 20.22 5.22 -11.56
N GLU A 780 20.86 4.37 -10.75
CA GLU A 780 22.14 3.74 -11.08
C GLU A 780 21.90 2.29 -11.50
N LYS A 781 22.32 1.94 -12.72
CA LYS A 781 22.15 0.59 -13.25
C LYS A 781 23.21 -0.36 -12.69
N GLN A 782 22.76 -1.49 -12.18
CA GLN A 782 23.54 -2.57 -11.61
C GLN A 782 23.11 -3.92 -12.20
N SER A 783 23.87 -4.95 -11.87
CA SER A 783 23.56 -6.35 -12.13
C SER A 783 23.34 -7.11 -10.82
N ALA A 784 22.49 -8.12 -10.84
CA ALA A 784 22.16 -8.96 -9.69
C ALA A 784 22.39 -10.46 -9.98
N LYS A 785 22.90 -11.22 -9.01
CA LYS A 785 22.95 -12.69 -9.05
C LYS A 785 22.84 -13.29 -7.65
N PRO A 786 22.41 -14.55 -7.49
CA PRO A 786 22.45 -15.24 -6.21
C PRO A 786 23.87 -15.23 -5.63
N ILE A 787 24.01 -15.02 -4.31
CA ILE A 787 25.31 -14.98 -3.63
C ILE A 787 25.97 -16.36 -3.59
N SER A 788 25.19 -17.43 -3.51
CA SER A 788 25.66 -18.81 -3.68
C SER A 788 25.64 -19.21 -5.15
N ALA A 789 26.69 -19.88 -5.63
CA ALA A 789 26.73 -20.44 -6.97
C ALA A 789 25.99 -21.79 -7.08
N GLU A 790 25.76 -22.46 -5.94
CA GLU A 790 25.10 -23.77 -5.86
C GLU A 790 23.59 -23.64 -5.55
N ASP A 791 23.14 -22.45 -5.14
CA ASP A 791 21.77 -22.19 -4.71
C ASP A 791 21.23 -20.89 -5.34
N ASP A 792 20.43 -21.05 -6.39
CA ASP A 792 19.73 -19.97 -7.09
C ASP A 792 18.71 -19.23 -6.21
N ARG A 793 18.35 -19.80 -5.04
CA ARG A 793 17.43 -19.20 -4.07
C ARG A 793 18.16 -18.42 -2.97
N SER A 794 19.48 -18.35 -3.01
CA SER A 794 20.25 -17.50 -2.10
C SER A 794 20.00 -16.00 -2.36
N PRO A 795 20.25 -15.10 -1.38
CA PRO A 795 20.12 -13.66 -1.56
C PRO A 795 20.83 -13.11 -2.78
N TRP A 796 20.25 -12.09 -3.41
CA TRP A 796 20.87 -11.44 -4.56
C TRP A 796 22.00 -10.49 -4.13
N LEU A 797 23.20 -10.78 -4.61
CA LEU A 797 24.34 -9.88 -4.67
C LEU A 797 24.13 -8.85 -5.78
N THR A 798 24.27 -7.56 -5.50
CA THR A 798 24.10 -6.48 -6.50
C THR A 798 25.32 -5.58 -6.57
N PHE A 799 25.85 -5.39 -7.78
CA PHE A 799 27.03 -4.55 -8.06
C PHE A 799 26.95 -3.97 -9.47
N GLU A 800 27.85 -3.04 -9.80
CA GLU A 800 28.12 -2.74 -11.21
C GLU A 800 28.58 -4.02 -11.94
N GLU A 801 28.23 -4.14 -13.21
CA GLU A 801 28.44 -5.39 -13.99
C GLU A 801 29.91 -5.85 -14.00
N LYS A 802 30.85 -4.91 -14.11
CA LYS A 802 32.29 -5.19 -14.11
C LYS A 802 32.75 -5.73 -12.76
N GLU A 803 32.28 -5.13 -11.67
CA GLU A 803 32.63 -5.53 -10.30
C GLU A 803 32.02 -6.89 -9.97
N LEU A 804 30.80 -7.17 -10.43
CA LEU A 804 30.11 -8.43 -10.18
C LEU A 804 30.92 -9.65 -10.69
N THR A 805 31.65 -9.51 -11.79
CA THR A 805 32.53 -10.56 -12.31
C THR A 805 33.78 -10.73 -11.44
N VAL A 806 34.37 -9.63 -10.99
CA VAL A 806 35.55 -9.64 -10.11
C VAL A 806 35.22 -10.29 -8.76
N THR A 807 33.98 -10.14 -8.28
CA THR A 807 33.57 -10.74 -6.99
C THR A 807 33.54 -12.27 -6.98
N ASP A 808 33.49 -12.94 -8.14
CA ASP A 808 33.34 -14.40 -8.21
C ASP A 808 34.48 -15.17 -7.56
N LYS A 809 35.72 -14.67 -7.63
CA LYS A 809 36.87 -15.33 -7.04
C LYS A 809 36.83 -15.37 -5.50
N TYR A 810 36.09 -14.46 -4.87
CA TYR A 810 35.93 -14.41 -3.40
C TYR A 810 34.74 -15.24 -2.91
N ARG A 811 33.84 -15.67 -3.80
CA ARG A 811 32.60 -16.35 -3.45
C ARG A 811 32.82 -17.84 -3.30
N GLY A 812 32.23 -18.42 -2.27
CA GLY A 812 32.23 -19.86 -2.05
C GLY A 812 32.22 -20.21 -0.57
N LYS A 813 32.26 -21.52 -0.30
CA LYS A 813 32.23 -22.03 1.07
C LYS A 813 33.61 -21.87 1.73
N SER A 814 33.64 -21.30 2.92
CA SER A 814 34.86 -21.22 3.73
C SER A 814 35.22 -22.56 4.38
N ALA A 815 36.50 -22.75 4.73
CA ALA A 815 36.95 -23.75 5.69
C ALA A 815 36.36 -23.54 7.11
N TYR A 816 35.90 -22.32 7.39
CA TYR A 816 35.43 -21.88 8.69
C TYR A 816 33.91 -21.87 8.83
N LYS A 817 33.42 -21.97 10.08
CA LYS A 817 31.98 -22.01 10.36
C LYS A 817 31.58 -20.99 11.41
N GLY A 818 30.65 -20.10 11.03
CA GLY A 818 30.05 -19.15 11.95
C GLY A 818 29.09 -19.80 12.94
N ARG A 819 29.09 -19.31 14.17
CA ARG A 819 28.21 -19.73 15.27
C ARG A 819 27.55 -18.51 15.90
N LYS A 820 26.39 -18.74 16.54
CA LYS A 820 25.73 -17.73 17.39
C LYS A 820 26.26 -17.87 18.81
N GLY A 821 26.37 -16.75 19.52
CA GLY A 821 26.62 -16.74 20.95
C GLY A 821 25.49 -17.34 21.78
N ILE A 822 25.73 -17.40 23.08
CA ILE A 822 24.89 -18.07 24.08
C ILE A 822 23.50 -17.41 24.13
N GLU A 823 22.44 -18.20 24.03
CA GLU A 823 21.04 -17.76 24.08
C GLU A 823 20.38 -18.09 25.42
N PRO A 824 20.05 -17.07 26.24
CA PRO A 824 19.37 -17.25 27.53
C PRO A 824 17.87 -17.57 27.44
N CYS A 825 17.33 -17.83 26.25
CA CYS A 825 15.96 -18.26 26.00
C CYS A 825 14.90 -17.27 26.53
N GLY A 826 15.21 -15.97 26.51
CA GLY A 826 14.34 -14.90 27.03
C GLY A 826 14.62 -14.49 28.48
N ALA A 827 15.55 -15.14 29.18
CA ALA A 827 15.96 -14.82 30.55
C ALA A 827 17.27 -13.98 30.63
N LYS A 828 17.50 -13.08 29.66
CA LYS A 828 18.72 -12.26 29.61
C LYS A 828 18.97 -11.47 30.90
N GLY A 829 17.94 -10.82 31.45
CA GLY A 829 18.08 -10.05 32.69
C GLY A 829 18.26 -10.89 33.96
N THR A 830 18.33 -12.21 33.84
CA THR A 830 18.75 -13.13 34.91
C THR A 830 20.19 -13.55 34.69
N TYR A 831 20.55 -14.10 33.53
CA TYR A 831 21.91 -14.65 33.31
C TYR A 831 23.00 -13.61 33.12
N LEU A 832 22.66 -12.40 32.68
CA LEU A 832 23.61 -11.30 32.59
C LEU A 832 23.72 -10.65 33.97
N VAL A 833 24.94 -10.46 34.44
CA VAL A 833 25.20 -10.05 35.83
C VAL A 833 26.28 -8.97 35.89
N ASP A 834 26.25 -8.19 36.96
CA ASP A 834 27.38 -7.40 37.45
C ASP A 834 28.15 -8.21 38.48
N VAL A 835 29.48 -8.12 38.45
CA VAL A 835 30.34 -8.62 39.52
C VAL A 835 30.75 -7.45 40.40
N LYS A 836 30.47 -7.53 41.70
CA LYS A 836 30.74 -6.44 42.66
C LYS A 836 32.03 -6.64 43.45
N GLU A 837 32.29 -7.88 43.85
CA GLU A 837 33.41 -8.23 44.73
C GLU A 837 33.84 -9.70 44.51
N ALA A 838 35.13 -9.98 44.63
CA ALA A 838 35.66 -11.34 44.67
C ALA A 838 36.03 -11.74 46.12
N ARG A 839 35.62 -12.94 46.54
CA ARG A 839 35.93 -13.54 47.85
C ARG A 839 36.31 -15.01 47.72
N GLY A 840 37.61 -15.30 47.70
CA GLY A 840 38.12 -16.67 47.56
C GLY A 840 37.74 -17.28 46.20
N ASN A 841 37.07 -18.44 46.20
CA ASN A 841 36.60 -19.07 44.95
C ASN A 841 35.22 -18.57 44.49
N CYS A 842 34.67 -17.52 45.11
CA CYS A 842 33.34 -17.02 44.80
C CYS A 842 33.37 -15.53 44.47
N VAL A 843 32.37 -15.07 43.73
CA VAL A 843 32.13 -13.66 43.43
C VAL A 843 30.71 -13.26 43.87
N LEU A 844 30.57 -12.03 44.37
CA LEU A 844 29.28 -11.42 44.64
C LEU A 844 28.73 -10.85 43.33
N ILE A 845 27.57 -11.34 42.91
CA ILE A 845 26.91 -10.93 41.66
C ILE A 845 25.52 -10.36 41.90
N GLU A 846 25.06 -9.53 40.96
CA GLU A 846 23.69 -9.04 40.84
C GLU A 846 23.20 -9.22 39.41
N ASN A 847 21.95 -9.67 39.21
CA ASN A 847 21.38 -9.78 37.87
C ASN A 847 21.00 -8.41 37.28
N LEU A 848 21.14 -8.29 35.95
CA LEU A 848 20.85 -7.07 35.19
C LEU A 848 19.36 -6.97 34.79
N VAL A 849 18.50 -6.57 35.72
CA VAL A 849 17.04 -6.47 35.52
C VAL A 849 16.66 -5.55 34.36
N GLU A 850 17.43 -4.50 34.08
CA GLU A 850 17.19 -3.59 32.96
C GLU A 850 17.34 -4.27 31.58
N ARG A 851 17.98 -5.45 31.53
CA ARG A 851 18.06 -6.31 30.34
C ARG A 851 16.87 -7.28 30.23
N ALA A 852 15.96 -7.32 31.21
CA ALA A 852 14.79 -8.18 31.18
C ALA A 852 13.67 -7.61 30.30
N ARG A 853 13.13 -8.46 29.41
CA ARG A 853 11.93 -8.14 28.62
C ARG A 853 10.63 -8.58 29.29
N LEU A 854 10.70 -9.58 30.16
CA LEU A 854 9.53 -10.17 30.82
C LEU A 854 9.21 -9.42 32.11
N GLN A 855 7.93 -9.08 32.32
CA GLN A 855 7.50 -8.38 33.52
C GLN A 855 7.78 -9.20 34.78
N LYS A 856 7.50 -10.50 34.76
CA LYS A 856 7.82 -11.44 35.86
C LYS A 856 9.28 -11.37 36.33
N ALA A 857 10.22 -11.19 35.40
CA ALA A 857 11.64 -11.04 35.73
C ALA A 857 11.95 -9.68 36.38
N LYS A 858 11.21 -8.62 36.01
CA LYS A 858 11.31 -7.30 36.65
C LYS A 858 10.68 -7.30 38.05
N ASP A 859 9.58 -8.03 38.23
CA ASP A 859 8.87 -8.13 39.52
C ASP A 859 9.71 -8.85 40.59
N LEU A 860 10.55 -9.81 40.18
CA LEU A 860 11.53 -10.46 41.06
C LEU A 860 12.68 -9.52 41.48
N GLY A 861 12.86 -8.41 40.78
CA GLY A 861 13.86 -7.40 41.12
C GLY A 861 15.31 -7.86 40.98
N VAL A 862 16.21 -7.03 41.51
CA VAL A 862 17.65 -7.32 41.57
C VAL A 862 17.89 -8.26 42.75
N HIS A 863 18.58 -9.37 42.49
CA HIS A 863 18.90 -10.40 43.47
C HIS A 863 20.43 -10.56 43.62
N PRO A 864 21.01 -10.00 44.70
CA PRO A 864 22.41 -10.21 45.01
C PRO A 864 22.67 -11.62 45.55
N GLY A 865 23.76 -12.26 45.13
CA GLY A 865 24.18 -13.54 45.69
C GLY A 865 25.64 -13.86 45.44
N MET A 866 26.24 -14.63 46.35
CA MET A 866 27.56 -15.21 46.13
C MET A 866 27.43 -16.40 45.21
N VAL A 867 28.27 -16.51 44.18
CA VAL A 867 28.34 -17.65 43.27
C VAL A 867 29.78 -18.09 43.06
N GLU A 868 30.00 -19.36 42.71
CA GLU A 868 31.33 -19.86 42.38
C GLU A 868 31.85 -19.24 41.09
N LYS A 869 33.09 -18.73 41.13
CA LYS A 869 33.68 -17.98 40.01
C LYS A 869 33.80 -18.81 38.74
N ASP A 870 33.92 -20.13 38.87
CA ASP A 870 34.11 -21.08 37.78
C ASP A 870 32.96 -21.04 36.75
N LEU A 871 31.75 -20.70 37.19
CA LEU A 871 30.55 -20.61 36.34
C LEU A 871 30.24 -19.19 35.87
N VAL A 872 31.03 -18.18 36.26
CA VAL A 872 30.88 -16.79 35.80
C VAL A 872 31.95 -16.46 34.77
N TYR A 873 31.56 -15.96 33.60
CA TYR A 873 32.46 -15.65 32.49
C TYR A 873 32.35 -14.17 32.09
N PRO A 874 33.46 -13.51 31.73
CA PRO A 874 33.40 -12.27 30.96
C PRO A 874 32.63 -12.53 29.65
N MET A 875 31.74 -11.62 29.28
CA MET A 875 30.83 -11.78 28.16
C MET A 875 30.82 -10.54 27.27
N ILE A 876 31.00 -10.76 25.96
CA ILE A 876 30.95 -9.74 24.92
C ILE A 876 29.56 -9.68 24.30
N GLY A 877 28.92 -8.52 24.40
CA GLY A 877 27.69 -8.19 23.69
C GLY A 877 27.96 -7.36 22.42
N GLY A 878 26.97 -7.25 21.54
CA GLY A 878 27.16 -6.53 20.27
C GLY A 878 27.50 -5.04 20.40
N ARG A 879 27.20 -4.41 21.55
CA ARG A 879 27.56 -3.01 21.83
C ARG A 879 29.03 -2.84 22.27
N ASN A 880 29.67 -3.94 22.64
CA ASN A 880 31.03 -3.98 23.15
C ASN A 880 32.07 -4.10 22.02
N ILE A 881 31.62 -4.45 20.80
CA ILE A 881 32.48 -4.72 19.66
C ILE A 881 32.70 -3.46 18.83
N SER A 882 33.96 -3.13 18.60
CA SER A 882 34.45 -2.16 17.61
C SER A 882 35.27 -2.88 16.55
N LYS A 883 35.56 -2.20 15.43
CA LYS A 883 36.43 -2.77 14.41
C LYS A 883 37.84 -2.89 15.01
N TRP A 884 38.42 -4.09 14.98
CA TRP A 884 39.74 -4.39 15.55
C TRP A 884 39.84 -4.37 17.08
N GLY A 885 38.74 -4.31 17.83
CA GLY A 885 38.83 -4.42 19.29
C GLY A 885 37.52 -4.44 20.05
N VAL A 886 37.64 -4.50 21.38
CA VAL A 886 36.53 -4.51 22.34
C VAL A 886 36.66 -3.32 23.28
N ASN A 887 35.56 -2.61 23.52
CA ASN A 887 35.56 -1.37 24.32
C ASN A 887 35.23 -1.61 25.80
N SER A 888 34.55 -2.71 26.11
CA SER A 888 34.11 -3.10 27.46
C SER A 888 33.55 -4.52 27.44
N HIS A 889 33.29 -5.13 28.59
CA HIS A 889 32.58 -6.40 28.70
C HIS A 889 31.53 -6.36 29.80
N LEU A 890 30.66 -7.37 29.81
CA LEU A 890 29.74 -7.69 30.90
C LEU A 890 30.12 -9.04 31.50
N TYR A 891 29.33 -9.56 32.43
CA TYR A 891 29.47 -10.93 32.92
C TYR A 891 28.22 -11.76 32.64
N MET A 892 28.40 -13.07 32.52
CA MET A 892 27.32 -14.04 32.36
C MET A 892 27.57 -15.26 33.24
N VAL A 893 26.50 -15.74 33.88
CA VAL A 893 26.50 -17.06 34.53
C VAL A 893 26.23 -18.14 33.47
N VAL A 894 27.10 -19.13 33.36
CA VAL A 894 27.02 -20.20 32.36
C VAL A 894 27.04 -21.56 33.08
N PRO A 895 25.87 -22.13 33.45
CA PRO A 895 25.77 -23.40 34.18
C PRO A 895 25.93 -24.61 33.24
N HIS A 896 27.02 -24.64 32.49
CA HIS A 896 27.40 -25.70 31.57
C HIS A 896 28.80 -26.20 31.92
N ASN A 897 29.08 -27.46 31.56
CA ASN A 897 30.46 -27.93 31.61
C ASN A 897 31.26 -27.30 30.46
N ASN A 898 32.58 -27.25 30.61
CA ASN A 898 33.52 -26.89 29.54
C ASN A 898 34.06 -28.12 28.78
N SER A 899 33.60 -29.33 29.16
CA SER A 899 33.99 -30.62 28.56
C SER A 899 32.86 -31.65 28.69
N GLY A 900 32.86 -32.67 27.81
CA GLY A 900 31.90 -33.77 27.83
C GLY A 900 30.46 -33.39 27.47
N GLU A 901 29.51 -34.27 27.76
CA GLU A 901 28.10 -34.10 27.34
C GLU A 901 27.40 -32.87 27.98
N GLY A 902 27.87 -32.44 29.16
CA GLY A 902 27.32 -31.28 29.87
C GLY A 902 27.59 -29.94 29.20
N ILE A 903 28.43 -29.90 28.15
CA ILE A 903 28.58 -28.71 27.28
C ILE A 903 27.24 -28.42 26.57
N TYR A 904 26.66 -29.43 25.93
CA TYR A 904 25.47 -29.26 25.08
C TYR A 904 24.18 -29.34 25.90
N ARG A 905 24.17 -30.21 26.92
CA ARG A 905 22.97 -30.50 27.71
C ARG A 905 22.77 -29.55 28.90
N GLY A 906 23.79 -28.78 29.27
CA GLY A 906 23.86 -28.11 30.56
C GLY A 906 24.47 -29.04 31.62
N MET A 907 24.99 -28.44 32.69
CA MET A 907 25.55 -29.20 33.81
C MET A 907 24.47 -30.05 34.47
N ASP A 908 24.81 -31.27 34.88
CA ASP A 908 23.90 -32.13 35.64
C ASP A 908 23.51 -31.48 36.99
N GLU A 909 22.25 -31.62 37.39
CA GLU A 909 21.72 -30.97 38.59
C GLU A 909 22.35 -31.51 39.89
N GLY A 910 22.67 -32.79 39.94
CA GLY A 910 23.41 -33.36 41.09
C GLY A 910 24.80 -32.75 41.19
N THR A 911 25.50 -32.64 40.05
CA THR A 911 26.83 -32.02 39.97
C THR A 911 26.78 -30.55 40.40
N LEU A 912 25.82 -29.77 39.89
CA LEU A 912 25.67 -28.36 40.22
C LEU A 912 25.37 -28.16 41.71
N LYS A 913 24.49 -28.97 42.30
CA LYS A 913 24.16 -28.93 43.74
C LYS A 913 25.34 -29.22 44.66
N VAL A 914 26.20 -30.16 44.27
CA VAL A 914 27.29 -30.63 45.14
C VAL A 914 28.56 -29.81 44.94
N SER A 915 28.91 -29.49 43.69
CA SER A 915 30.18 -28.85 43.34
C SER A 915 30.09 -27.32 43.28
N TYR A 916 28.90 -26.78 42.99
CA TYR A 916 28.64 -25.34 42.88
C TYR A 916 27.36 -24.92 43.63
N PRO A 917 27.25 -25.25 44.93
CA PRO A 917 26.02 -25.09 45.69
C PRO A 917 25.52 -23.63 45.72
N LYS A 918 26.41 -22.64 45.75
CA LYS A 918 25.99 -21.24 45.83
C LYS A 918 25.41 -20.74 44.50
N THR A 919 25.99 -21.16 43.39
CA THR A 919 25.44 -20.91 42.04
C THR A 919 24.08 -21.59 41.89
N TYR A 920 23.93 -22.82 42.40
CA TYR A 920 22.64 -23.52 42.40
C TYR A 920 21.59 -22.74 43.19
N ASP A 921 21.89 -22.33 44.43
CA ASP A 921 20.96 -21.57 45.28
C ASP A 921 20.53 -20.27 44.62
N TRP A 922 21.47 -19.55 43.99
CA TRP A 922 21.16 -18.32 43.27
C TRP A 922 20.28 -18.54 42.04
N LEU A 923 20.55 -19.57 41.23
CA LEU A 923 19.68 -19.93 40.11
C LEU A 923 18.29 -20.41 40.58
N PHE A 924 18.23 -21.12 41.72
CA PHE A 924 17.01 -21.68 42.27
C PHE A 924 15.99 -20.61 42.65
N TYR A 925 16.46 -19.44 43.09
CA TYR A 925 15.62 -18.25 43.29
C TYR A 925 14.77 -17.92 42.05
N PHE A 926 15.32 -18.13 40.85
CA PHE A 926 14.66 -17.85 39.56
C PHE A 926 13.99 -19.08 38.92
N LYS A 927 13.94 -20.24 39.59
CA LYS A 927 13.57 -21.53 38.99
C LYS A 927 12.28 -21.50 38.15
N ASP A 928 11.22 -20.91 38.67
CA ASP A 928 9.93 -20.88 37.98
C ASP A 928 9.98 -20.04 36.69
N LEU A 929 10.67 -18.90 36.71
CA LEU A 929 10.90 -18.05 35.54
C LEU A 929 11.76 -18.78 34.50
N LEU A 930 12.84 -19.42 34.95
CA LEU A 930 13.78 -20.11 34.08
C LEU A 930 13.12 -21.32 33.41
N THR A 931 12.38 -22.13 34.17
CA THR A 931 11.60 -23.26 33.64
C THR A 931 10.62 -22.81 32.56
N GLU A 932 9.79 -21.80 32.86
CA GLU A 932 8.79 -21.27 31.92
C GLU A 932 9.42 -20.77 30.61
N THR A 933 10.54 -20.02 30.72
CA THR A 933 11.23 -19.48 29.55
C THR A 933 11.86 -20.56 28.67
N ARG A 934 12.36 -21.66 29.24
CA ARG A 934 12.90 -22.78 28.46
C ARG A 934 11.80 -23.52 27.71
N VAL A 935 10.72 -23.88 28.39
CA VAL A 935 9.58 -24.57 27.76
C VAL A 935 9.00 -23.74 26.61
N ARG A 936 8.94 -22.42 26.76
CA ARG A 936 8.38 -21.52 25.75
C ARG A 936 9.33 -21.24 24.57
N SER A 937 10.63 -21.06 24.83
CA SER A 937 11.54 -20.41 23.87
C SER A 937 12.78 -21.22 23.50
N ALA A 938 13.17 -22.24 24.27
CA ALA A 938 14.41 -22.98 24.03
C ALA A 938 14.26 -24.01 22.91
N LYS A 939 15.35 -24.24 22.17
CA LYS A 939 15.39 -25.17 21.05
C LYS A 939 15.42 -26.62 21.53
N PHE A 940 14.45 -27.41 21.07
CA PHE A 940 14.35 -28.84 21.35
C PHE A 940 14.41 -29.15 22.87
N PHE A 941 13.77 -28.32 23.69
CA PHE A 941 13.83 -28.45 25.13
C PHE A 941 12.76 -29.40 25.66
N ASP A 942 13.18 -30.31 26.52
CA ASP A 942 12.35 -31.28 27.22
C ASP A 942 12.83 -31.35 28.67
N LEU A 943 11.90 -31.12 29.60
CA LEU A 943 12.15 -31.13 31.05
C LEU A 943 12.63 -32.48 31.57
N ALA A 944 12.29 -33.57 30.88
CA ALA A 944 12.76 -34.91 31.24
C ALA A 944 14.23 -35.14 30.85
N GLN A 945 14.77 -34.31 29.94
CA GLN A 945 16.06 -34.54 29.30
C GLN A 945 17.11 -33.46 29.58
N PHE A 946 16.68 -32.26 29.98
CA PHE A 946 17.55 -31.10 30.17
C PHE A 946 17.20 -30.36 31.47
N PRO A 947 18.21 -29.81 32.18
CA PRO A 947 17.97 -29.03 33.37
C PRO A 947 17.27 -27.70 33.04
N TRP A 948 16.44 -27.22 33.96
CA TRP A 948 15.64 -26.00 33.82
C TRP A 948 16.46 -24.70 33.68
N TYR A 949 17.77 -24.75 33.91
CA TYR A 949 18.72 -23.64 33.74
C TYR A 949 19.59 -23.75 32.47
N ARG A 950 19.39 -24.74 31.60
CA ARG A 950 20.15 -24.90 30.35
C ARG A 950 20.09 -23.64 29.47
N LEU A 951 21.21 -23.26 28.86
CA LEU A 951 21.32 -22.22 27.84
C LEU A 951 21.43 -22.85 26.43
N ASP A 952 21.00 -22.10 25.41
CA ASP A 952 21.10 -22.53 24.02
C ASP A 952 22.37 -22.00 23.33
N ASN A 953 22.75 -22.67 22.23
CA ASN A 953 23.97 -22.38 21.46
C ASN A 953 25.27 -22.43 22.30
N VAL A 954 25.33 -23.34 23.28
CA VAL A 954 26.57 -23.69 23.99
C VAL A 954 27.14 -24.98 23.37
N GLY A 955 28.42 -24.96 23.03
CA GLY A 955 29.14 -26.06 22.39
C GLY A 955 30.64 -26.00 22.68
N ASP A 956 31.41 -26.95 22.17
CA ASP A 956 32.88 -26.97 22.39
C ASP A 956 33.52 -25.65 21.93
N TYR A 957 33.02 -25.10 20.83
CA TYR A 957 33.41 -23.80 20.29
C TYR A 957 33.20 -22.63 21.26
N THR A 958 32.35 -22.74 22.28
CA THR A 958 32.06 -21.65 23.23
C THR A 958 33.23 -21.37 24.18
N PHE A 959 34.08 -22.37 24.40
CA PHE A 959 35.18 -22.32 25.37
C PHE A 959 36.56 -22.44 24.72
N GLN A 960 36.66 -22.32 23.39
CA GLN A 960 37.95 -22.28 22.70
C GLN A 960 38.72 -20.99 23.02
N ASN A 961 40.03 -21.04 22.86
CA ASN A 961 40.92 -19.98 23.33
C ASN A 961 40.73 -18.66 22.61
N TYR A 962 40.37 -18.69 21.33
CA TYR A 962 40.23 -17.50 20.50
C TYR A 962 38.95 -17.52 19.67
N HIS A 963 38.34 -16.35 19.54
CA HIS A 963 37.17 -16.13 18.72
C HIS A 963 37.33 -14.89 17.86
N VAL A 964 37.01 -15.02 16.59
CA VAL A 964 36.72 -13.88 15.73
C VAL A 964 35.24 -13.55 15.90
N VAL A 965 34.92 -12.39 16.45
CA VAL A 965 33.55 -11.98 16.75
C VAL A 965 33.10 -10.81 15.90
N TRP A 966 31.84 -10.82 15.50
CA TRP A 966 31.20 -9.70 14.82
C TRP A 966 29.75 -9.50 15.27
N ARG A 967 29.22 -8.32 14.97
CA ARG A 967 27.88 -7.90 15.39
C ARG A 967 26.82 -8.52 14.47
N GLU A 968 25.79 -9.13 15.04
CA GLU A 968 24.58 -9.51 14.27
C GLU A 968 23.86 -8.26 13.74
N GLN A 969 23.99 -7.12 14.44
CA GLN A 969 23.35 -5.84 14.13
C GLN A 969 24.39 -4.71 13.97
N SER A 970 24.87 -4.49 12.75
CA SER A 970 25.76 -3.39 12.36
C SER A 970 25.56 -2.98 10.90
N LYS A 971 25.64 -1.68 10.60
CA LYS A 971 25.47 -1.15 9.23
C LYS A 971 26.52 -1.65 8.24
N SER A 972 27.70 -1.97 8.74
CA SER A 972 28.79 -2.55 7.97
C SER A 972 29.51 -3.58 8.83
N MET A 973 30.24 -4.47 8.18
CA MET A 973 30.97 -5.53 8.87
C MET A 973 31.97 -4.94 9.87
N THR A 974 31.99 -5.51 11.06
CA THR A 974 32.82 -5.03 12.17
C THR A 974 33.21 -6.24 12.99
N ALA A 975 34.44 -6.69 12.82
CA ALA A 975 34.98 -7.83 13.52
C ALA A 975 36.21 -7.51 14.35
N CYS A 976 36.46 -8.31 15.38
CA CYS A 976 37.68 -8.32 16.16
C CYS A 976 37.98 -9.72 16.69
N VAL A 977 39.21 -9.93 17.13
CA VAL A 977 39.64 -11.15 17.83
C VAL A 977 39.49 -10.93 19.32
N ILE A 978 38.91 -11.92 20.00
CA ILE A 978 38.83 -12.00 21.46
C ILE A 978 39.45 -13.32 21.91
N GLY A 979 40.00 -13.37 23.12
CA GLY A 979 40.50 -14.60 23.74
C GLY A 979 40.33 -14.58 25.26
N SER A 980 41.31 -15.10 25.99
CA SER A 980 41.36 -14.98 27.45
C SER A 980 41.59 -13.53 27.89
N LEU A 981 40.90 -13.12 28.94
CA LEU A 981 41.05 -11.84 29.63
C LEU A 981 41.56 -12.11 31.05
N ASP A 982 42.58 -11.38 31.48
CA ASP A 982 42.93 -11.31 32.90
C ASP A 982 41.96 -10.36 33.60
N ASP A 983 40.87 -10.92 34.14
CA ASP A 983 39.77 -10.15 34.73
C ASP A 983 40.04 -9.85 36.21
N PRO A 984 39.80 -8.60 36.68
CA PRO A 984 40.08 -8.21 38.06
C PRO A 984 39.38 -9.04 39.14
N TYR A 985 38.25 -9.69 38.83
CA TYR A 985 37.48 -10.49 39.78
C TYR A 985 37.62 -12.00 39.54
N LEU A 986 37.77 -12.42 38.29
CA LEU A 986 37.74 -13.83 37.90
C LEU A 986 39.15 -14.43 37.67
N GLY A 987 40.17 -13.59 37.50
CA GLY A 987 41.49 -13.98 37.00
C GLY A 987 41.46 -14.24 35.50
N GLU A 988 42.47 -14.97 34.99
CA GLU A 988 42.55 -15.36 33.58
C GLU A 988 41.36 -16.25 33.19
N LYS A 989 40.51 -15.75 32.28
CA LYS A 989 39.29 -16.45 31.85
C LYS A 989 38.95 -16.18 30.40
N VAL A 990 38.50 -17.22 29.68
CA VAL A 990 37.99 -17.09 28.31
C VAL A 990 36.74 -16.20 28.27
N MET A 991 36.67 -15.34 27.26
CA MET A 991 35.51 -14.50 27.02
C MET A 991 34.43 -15.28 26.24
N VAL A 992 33.18 -15.24 26.70
CA VAL A 992 32.03 -15.81 26.00
C VAL A 992 31.22 -14.72 25.27
N THR A 993 30.25 -15.12 24.44
CA THR A 993 29.50 -14.18 23.58
C THR A 993 27.99 -14.27 23.82
N ASP A 994 27.29 -13.12 23.79
CA ASP A 994 25.82 -13.08 23.81
C ASP A 994 25.21 -13.56 22.49
N SER A 995 23.97 -14.04 22.53
CA SER A 995 23.09 -14.35 21.39
C SER A 995 23.03 -13.34 20.24
N LYS A 996 23.42 -12.07 20.44
CA LYS A 996 23.51 -11.01 19.41
C LYS A 996 24.90 -10.79 18.84
N VAL A 997 25.85 -11.64 19.22
CA VAL A 997 27.20 -11.71 18.68
C VAL A 997 27.34 -13.02 17.91
N LEU A 998 27.97 -12.92 16.76
CA LEU A 998 28.32 -14.05 15.91
C LEU A 998 29.82 -14.28 16.03
N SER A 999 30.25 -15.52 15.93
CA SER A 999 31.66 -15.85 16.11
C SER A 999 32.14 -17.01 15.24
N CYS A 1000 33.45 -17.02 14.99
CA CYS A 1000 34.20 -18.16 14.49
C CYS A 1000 35.30 -18.45 15.52
N ALA A 1001 35.33 -19.67 16.05
CA ALA A 1001 36.26 -20.04 17.13
C ALA A 1001 37.43 -20.87 16.57
N THR A 1002 38.61 -20.69 17.17
CA THR A 1002 39.87 -21.41 16.86
C THR A 1002 40.75 -21.48 18.11
N ASP A 1003 41.72 -22.39 18.10
CA ASP A 1003 42.73 -22.54 19.15
C ASP A 1003 44.08 -21.89 18.79
N ASP A 1004 44.30 -21.43 17.55
CA ASP A 1004 45.49 -20.68 17.13
C ASP A 1004 45.16 -19.17 16.97
N LEU A 1005 45.89 -18.33 17.71
CA LEU A 1005 45.72 -16.87 17.68
C LEU A 1005 46.00 -16.25 16.31
N ARG A 1006 47.00 -16.76 15.58
CA ARG A 1006 47.35 -16.29 14.23
C ARG A 1006 46.25 -16.63 13.24
N GLU A 1007 45.67 -17.82 13.35
CA GLU A 1007 44.51 -18.19 12.55
C GLU A 1007 43.31 -17.27 12.81
N ALA A 1008 43.02 -16.94 14.08
CA ALA A 1008 41.96 -15.99 14.42
C ALA A 1008 42.21 -14.62 13.78
N HIS A 1009 43.45 -14.12 13.86
CA HIS A 1009 43.82 -12.86 13.24
C HIS A 1009 43.75 -12.88 11.71
N TYR A 1010 44.14 -13.99 11.08
CA TYR A 1010 44.00 -14.20 9.64
C TYR A 1010 42.54 -14.11 9.18
N ILE A 1011 41.62 -14.85 9.83
CA ILE A 1011 40.18 -14.78 9.53
C ILE A 1011 39.66 -13.35 9.73
N CYS A 1012 40.04 -12.72 10.84
CA CYS A 1012 39.64 -11.35 11.18
C CYS A 1012 40.12 -10.32 10.15
N ALA A 1013 41.34 -10.47 9.62
CA ALA A 1013 41.87 -9.61 8.56
C ALA A 1013 40.97 -9.67 7.32
N ILE A 1014 40.63 -10.87 6.87
CA ILE A 1014 39.89 -11.11 5.62
C ILE A 1014 38.47 -10.54 5.72
N ILE A 1015 37.74 -10.83 6.79
CA ILE A 1015 36.34 -10.36 6.91
C ILE A 1015 36.23 -8.85 7.14
N ASN A 1016 37.30 -8.18 7.59
CA ASN A 1016 37.36 -6.73 7.76
C ASN A 1016 37.98 -5.99 6.55
N SER A 1017 38.44 -6.72 5.52
CA SER A 1017 39.00 -6.14 4.30
C SER A 1017 37.93 -5.35 3.54
N PRO A 1018 38.21 -4.10 3.12
CA PRO A 1018 37.28 -3.26 2.38
C PRO A 1018 36.53 -3.97 1.24
N ARG A 1019 37.21 -4.79 0.43
CA ARG A 1019 36.56 -5.54 -0.67
C ARG A 1019 35.63 -6.66 -0.21
N ILE A 1020 35.93 -7.32 0.91
CA ILE A 1020 35.04 -8.36 1.47
C ILE A 1020 33.85 -7.71 2.15
N ILE A 1021 34.06 -6.59 2.85
CA ILE A 1021 32.99 -5.79 3.45
C ILE A 1021 31.99 -5.34 2.38
N SER A 1022 32.46 -4.82 1.23
CA SER A 1022 31.56 -4.39 0.16
C SER A 1022 30.71 -5.54 -0.39
N ILE A 1023 31.28 -6.75 -0.54
CA ILE A 1023 30.54 -7.95 -0.95
C ILE A 1023 29.47 -8.31 0.07
N ILE A 1024 29.83 -8.34 1.37
CA ILE A 1024 28.88 -8.64 2.46
C ILE A 1024 27.75 -7.61 2.47
N ASP A 1025 28.07 -6.32 2.39
CA ASP A 1025 27.10 -5.23 2.43
C ASP A 1025 26.18 -5.25 1.19
N ALA A 1026 26.63 -5.76 0.05
CA ALA A 1026 25.87 -5.81 -1.21
C ALA A 1026 24.77 -6.90 -1.25
N TYR A 1027 24.84 -7.96 -0.45
CA TYR A 1027 23.77 -8.99 -0.40
C TYR A 1027 22.98 -9.01 0.91
N THR A 1028 23.45 -8.31 1.94
CA THR A 1028 22.80 -8.29 3.26
C THR A 1028 21.81 -7.12 3.41
N ILE A 1029 20.88 -7.24 4.35
CA ILE A 1029 19.83 -6.23 4.58
C ILE A 1029 20.15 -5.39 5.81
N ASP A 1030 20.15 -4.06 5.66
CA ASP A 1030 20.35 -3.09 6.75
C ASP A 1030 21.57 -3.43 7.60
N THR A 1031 21.29 -3.71 8.88
CA THR A 1031 22.25 -3.99 9.93
C THR A 1031 22.37 -5.48 10.19
N GLN A 1032 21.51 -6.32 9.61
CA GLN A 1032 21.50 -7.74 9.92
C GLN A 1032 22.60 -8.46 9.16
N ARG A 1033 23.48 -9.11 9.92
CA ARG A 1033 24.57 -9.95 9.42
C ARG A 1033 24.41 -11.32 10.07
N GLY A 1034 24.48 -12.38 9.28
CA GLY A 1034 24.32 -13.75 9.77
C GLY A 1034 25.63 -14.54 9.77
N VAL A 1035 25.54 -15.80 10.22
CA VAL A 1035 26.67 -16.75 10.17
C VAL A 1035 26.98 -17.20 8.75
N ASP A 1036 26.07 -16.95 7.82
CA ASP A 1036 26.16 -17.25 6.39
C ASP A 1036 27.28 -16.48 5.67
N ILE A 1037 27.83 -15.42 6.28
CA ILE A 1037 29.02 -14.73 5.74
C ILE A 1037 30.13 -15.75 5.44
N LEU A 1038 30.40 -16.68 6.36
CA LEU A 1038 31.42 -17.72 6.15
C LEU A 1038 30.95 -18.86 5.22
N ASN A 1039 29.65 -18.95 4.92
CA ASN A 1039 29.17 -19.87 3.89
C ASN A 1039 29.33 -19.30 2.48
N ASN A 1040 29.46 -17.99 2.36
CA ASN A 1040 29.42 -17.26 1.08
C ASN A 1040 30.77 -16.71 0.64
N ILE A 1041 31.73 -16.54 1.56
CA ILE A 1041 33.10 -16.09 1.26
C ILE A 1041 34.06 -17.27 1.35
N ALA A 1042 34.82 -17.53 0.28
CA ALA A 1042 35.69 -18.69 0.12
C ALA A 1042 37.02 -18.57 0.89
N ILE A 1043 36.97 -18.25 2.19
CA ILE A 1043 38.20 -18.09 3.00
C ILE A 1043 38.94 -19.43 3.09
N PRO A 1044 40.18 -19.54 2.56
CA PRO A 1044 41.01 -20.74 2.66
C PRO A 1044 41.41 -21.04 4.11
N GLU A 1045 41.67 -22.30 4.41
CA GLU A 1045 42.25 -22.71 5.69
C GLU A 1045 43.62 -22.04 5.90
N PHE A 1046 43.89 -21.62 7.13
CA PHE A 1046 45.13 -20.96 7.50
C PHE A 1046 46.30 -21.93 7.32
N ASP A 1047 47.40 -21.41 6.77
CA ASP A 1047 48.62 -22.15 6.50
C ASP A 1047 49.77 -21.33 7.06
N PRO A 1048 50.43 -21.80 8.14
CA PRO A 1048 51.50 -21.05 8.78
C PRO A 1048 52.76 -20.92 7.89
N GLU A 1049 52.88 -21.73 6.83
CA GLU A 1049 54.00 -21.66 5.88
C GLU A 1049 53.69 -20.72 4.70
N ASN A 1050 52.44 -20.26 4.56
CA ASN A 1050 52.05 -19.33 3.52
C ASN A 1050 52.33 -17.88 3.95
N GLU A 1051 53.22 -17.20 3.25
CA GLU A 1051 53.66 -15.84 3.56
C GLU A 1051 52.49 -14.83 3.59
N VAL A 1052 51.53 -14.94 2.67
CA VAL A 1052 50.37 -14.04 2.61
C VAL A 1052 49.46 -14.26 3.83
N HIS A 1053 49.26 -15.51 4.25
CA HIS A 1053 48.44 -15.84 5.42
C HIS A 1053 49.05 -15.26 6.70
N VAL A 1054 50.38 -15.43 6.86
CA VAL A 1054 51.13 -14.89 8.00
C VAL A 1054 51.11 -13.35 8.00
N GLN A 1055 51.28 -12.72 6.84
CA GLN A 1055 51.20 -11.26 6.70
C GLN A 1055 49.80 -10.73 7.07
N LEU A 1056 48.73 -11.35 6.57
CA LEU A 1056 47.35 -10.99 6.93
C LEU A 1056 47.09 -11.10 8.44
N SER A 1057 47.54 -12.20 9.06
CA SER A 1057 47.49 -12.37 10.52
C SER A 1057 48.25 -11.24 11.23
N GLY A 1058 49.47 -10.92 10.78
CA GLY A 1058 50.28 -9.84 11.35
C GLY A 1058 49.63 -8.46 11.25
N CYS A 1059 49.05 -8.13 10.09
CA CYS A 1059 48.32 -6.88 9.90
C CYS A 1059 47.09 -6.78 10.82
N SER A 1060 46.34 -7.87 11.01
CA SER A 1060 45.22 -7.86 11.97
C SER A 1060 45.70 -7.64 13.39
N ALA A 1061 46.76 -8.33 13.84
CA ALA A 1061 47.33 -8.13 15.18
C ALA A 1061 47.77 -6.66 15.38
N LYS A 1062 48.49 -6.09 14.40
CA LYS A 1062 48.88 -4.68 14.38
C LYS A 1062 47.67 -3.73 14.44
N ALA A 1063 46.59 -4.03 13.72
CA ALA A 1063 45.37 -3.22 13.77
C ALA A 1063 44.71 -3.25 15.16
N HIS A 1064 44.79 -4.37 15.89
CA HIS A 1064 44.30 -4.46 17.27
C HIS A 1064 45.18 -3.65 18.24
N GLU A 1065 46.50 -3.66 18.07
CA GLU A 1065 47.42 -2.82 18.85
C GLU A 1065 47.15 -1.32 18.62
N LEU A 1066 46.98 -0.92 17.36
CA LEU A 1066 46.67 0.45 16.98
C LEU A 1066 45.29 0.91 17.48
N PHE A 1067 44.32 -0.01 17.54
CA PHE A 1067 43.03 0.25 18.16
C PHE A 1067 43.17 0.60 19.65
N LEU A 1068 43.98 -0.17 20.39
CA LEU A 1068 44.26 0.10 21.81
C LEU A 1068 45.04 1.41 22.01
N ALA A 1069 45.88 1.79 21.04
CA ALA A 1069 46.61 3.06 21.04
C ALA A 1069 45.78 4.27 20.53
N GLU A 1070 44.52 4.05 20.13
CA GLU A 1070 43.64 5.05 19.51
C GLU A 1070 44.19 5.69 18.21
N ASP A 1071 45.09 5.00 17.49
CA ASP A 1071 45.72 5.48 16.24
C ASP A 1071 44.87 5.16 15.00
N LYS A 1072 43.99 6.10 14.64
CA LYS A 1072 43.08 5.96 13.48
C LYS A 1072 43.80 5.98 12.13
N GLU A 1073 44.90 6.72 12.00
CA GLU A 1073 45.64 6.80 10.73
C GLU A 1073 46.40 5.51 10.46
N GLY A 1074 47.03 4.95 11.50
CA GLY A 1074 47.69 3.65 11.45
C GLY A 1074 46.71 2.53 11.08
N ILE A 1075 45.49 2.53 11.66
CA ILE A 1075 44.45 1.55 11.31
C ILE A 1075 44.09 1.68 9.83
N ALA A 1076 43.82 2.89 9.33
CA ALA A 1076 43.46 3.10 7.92
C ALA A 1076 44.59 2.72 6.94
N ALA A 1077 45.86 2.86 7.35
CA ALA A 1077 46.99 2.36 6.57
C ALA A 1077 47.04 0.83 6.55
N THR A 1078 46.85 0.19 7.71
CA THR A 1078 46.85 -1.27 7.86
C THR A 1078 45.67 -1.91 7.11
N GLU A 1079 44.50 -1.26 7.09
CA GLU A 1079 43.35 -1.73 6.33
C GLU A 1079 43.58 -1.75 4.82
N ARG A 1080 44.36 -0.80 4.28
CA ARG A 1080 44.76 -0.79 2.86
C ARG A 1080 45.72 -1.93 2.55
N GLU A 1081 46.70 -2.16 3.42
CA GLU A 1081 47.64 -3.29 3.30
C GLU A 1081 46.91 -4.64 3.35
N ILE A 1082 45.95 -4.80 4.28
CA ILE A 1082 45.07 -5.97 4.34
C ILE A 1082 44.30 -6.13 3.02
N ASP A 1083 43.73 -5.06 2.48
CA ASP A 1083 42.95 -5.12 1.24
C ASP A 1083 43.79 -5.63 0.06
N GLU A 1084 45.04 -5.16 -0.08
CA GLU A 1084 45.99 -5.61 -1.10
C GLU A 1084 46.39 -7.08 -0.92
N LEU A 1085 46.63 -7.52 0.32
CA LEU A 1085 46.98 -8.91 0.64
C LEU A 1085 45.80 -9.86 0.40
N VAL A 1086 44.58 -9.45 0.75
CA VAL A 1086 43.37 -10.23 0.43
C VAL A 1086 43.20 -10.34 -1.08
N GLU A 1087 43.53 -9.32 -1.87
CA GLU A 1087 43.48 -9.48 -3.32
C GLU A 1087 44.46 -10.57 -3.81
N LYS A 1088 45.69 -10.58 -3.29
CA LYS A 1088 46.71 -11.60 -3.61
C LYS A 1088 46.32 -13.01 -3.17
N LEU A 1089 45.62 -13.13 -2.03
CA LEU A 1089 45.17 -14.42 -1.51
C LEU A 1089 44.21 -15.16 -2.47
N PHE A 1090 43.41 -14.41 -3.23
CA PHE A 1090 42.36 -14.95 -4.11
C PHE A 1090 42.72 -14.87 -5.61
N VAL A 1091 44.00 -14.66 -5.95
CA VAL A 1091 44.55 -14.75 -7.31
C VAL A 1091 45.31 -16.05 -7.44
#